data_AF-A0A963EP82-F1
#
_entry.id   AF-A0A963EP82-F1
#
_cell.length_a   1.000
_cell.length_b   1.000
_cell.length_c   1.000
_cell.angle_alpha   90.00
_cell.angle_beta   90.00
_cell.angle_gamma   90.00
#
_symmetry.space_group_name_H-M   'P 1'
#
loop_
_entity.id
_entity.type
_entity.pdbx_description
1 polymer ?
#
loop_
_entity_poly.entity_id
_entity_poly.type
_entity_poly.pdbx_seq_one_letter_code
_entity_poly.pdbx_strand_id
1 'polypeptide(L)'
;MTATGLPLTGLSAAPPLCTPVAGEALRCEVRDASGAGLPALAPQALLPLELALEANTDNNALLDVIESVHRYYSEERIDWKAGIRLGGEGTAASRAIELSAELPDDWWRAVINVVDVREPRGRYTASFSHGAANGLVDHVYYRLDGVATGGDAGLDPGFFRLCERYRIACFGTWDKGGPGGREAGVTLPRKRFSDPEQAVRHGLPLPVFTASSANAWGERGHYNLGLGFKADGIVSDKQHLVIPLRYQRFTGLSTNPQAPLADQPQEVTFNLTLRATELLKKQRGDRVEWSLADTPQRGIAPVDENGELTIEGLRLASGAGFKNLRIAPAAHAWQLVYTRQPRASQPVPGTPVKEAANWQHATDVGRINHGLAEADVVIDDLNGKVKVIHDCTHSKEICVAHEARVSPDGTKIVYSVGYGNELTPVAAEGVRLGLREIPGLTHADLWIYDLATGKKWPIPNHPPQAIDRQPDWLNNEKIVFVSNRAGVYPFKNPFGMHQGKDQFGRGRCFNAPYCVSQEYGYGRAGMAMQLWTMNIDGTDARNISPHEQNALAPAVMSNGDILYSCWNSHENKNFDAWSAHSNKPQTGKNKWWLCRVDGNGADQTVILNGHKTTTLKTREWLPARMRGGEARSALRAIRSVAEIFPGKLAVSNYYRSNHVGSMGIIYGMDYGEPHVEGCSTARCYPDGENASGKPGTGRYVPSSLRAITPYGTDQDIDVRRDNRNRALGKAGYAAPLPGTDSEFLITHGRGSCYEVTRIHEANRAAMGGEPTCQKAIYRVKVDMVTDPFDTRQMELMAGGEQWHAWDARAIAPYRELMGQELPKQPKSLDPDANCYLQVVDARAAELHPGAERFDWKTNFFEHCTFQGCAVSAENPRFHRENMAALTIFLPEMWDITYRGADEATFASILSNTGHKSVATLGSQPLEADGSVKMQVPCETPLLMAGTDADGMSIAHDAMLHSLRPGETRTCHGCHDGHSEERAARLKKPAIERFAATLAANTYPPLPVAEPPVTFAAVQPILENRCAGCHKDMTNHDGLLYSRIAQDFEQHDWAWARKQPGIGQLRTVEHVLVRNAGRGYAAGEKLVFPPGGAVGRIVSVGAKGQIREIRLERGGDGYKPMTRVEVDTAAGDGAHLVAMTDYFDLPRPYSSKWVAKFARDSLLYWKCVGKRMDGRTDAQYPNDIDFGPAHDSGATPQECQVIGRWIDTGIQHRLP
;
A
#
# COMPACT_ATOMS: atom_id res chain seq x y z
N MET A 1 91.17 -18.87 -56.64
CA MET A 1 92.63 -19.04 -56.46
C MET A 1 93.05 -17.97 -55.45
N THR A 2 93.72 -18.20 -54.31
CA THR A 2 94.35 -19.38 -53.67
C THR A 2 94.75 -18.96 -52.23
N ALA A 3 94.96 -19.79 -51.20
CA ALA A 3 94.94 -21.24 -51.03
C ALA A 3 94.79 -21.65 -49.52
N THR A 4 94.56 -22.94 -49.25
CA THR A 4 94.99 -23.76 -48.07
C THR A 4 94.69 -23.35 -46.62
N GLY A 5 94.07 -24.28 -45.86
CA GLY A 5 94.05 -24.27 -44.39
C GLY A 5 93.17 -25.37 -43.75
N LEU A 6 93.70 -26.60 -43.64
CA LEU A 6 93.15 -27.71 -42.84
C LEU A 6 94.05 -27.92 -41.58
N PRO A 7 93.61 -28.63 -40.53
CA PRO A 7 92.49 -28.35 -39.64
C PRO A 7 92.95 -28.29 -38.16
N LEU A 8 92.06 -27.92 -37.23
CA LEU A 8 92.22 -28.26 -35.80
C LEU A 8 90.95 -28.94 -35.28
N THR A 9 91.14 -30.04 -34.57
CA THR A 9 90.09 -30.89 -33.99
C THR A 9 89.92 -30.61 -32.50
N GLY A 10 88.71 -30.87 -31.97
CA GLY A 10 88.55 -31.24 -30.57
C GLY A 10 88.18 -30.15 -29.58
N LEU A 11 86.99 -29.56 -29.73
CA LEU A 11 86.20 -29.06 -28.59
C LEU A 11 84.75 -29.52 -28.75
N SER A 12 84.30 -30.40 -27.84
CA SER A 12 82.87 -30.71 -27.72
C SER A 12 82.19 -29.51 -27.09
N ALA A 13 81.39 -28.78 -27.87
CA ALA A 13 80.50 -27.78 -27.29
C ALA A 13 79.56 -28.45 -26.29
N ALA A 14 79.36 -27.85 -25.12
CA ALA A 14 78.33 -28.29 -24.20
C ALA A 14 76.95 -28.18 -24.88
N PRO A 15 76.01 -29.10 -24.62
CA PRO A 15 74.65 -28.98 -25.15
C PRO A 15 74.03 -27.64 -24.71
N PRO A 16 73.23 -26.99 -25.57
CA PRO A 16 72.63 -25.70 -25.25
C PRO A 16 71.62 -25.85 -24.11
N LEU A 17 71.59 -24.88 -23.19
CA LEU A 17 70.72 -24.89 -22.00
C LEU A 17 69.24 -25.03 -22.35
N CYS A 18 68.85 -24.46 -23.50
CA CYS A 18 67.50 -24.56 -24.06
C CYS A 18 67.53 -24.99 -25.52
N THR A 19 66.53 -25.77 -25.92
CA THR A 19 66.30 -26.24 -27.28
C THR A 19 64.86 -25.88 -27.70
N PRO A 20 64.64 -25.16 -28.82
CA PRO A 20 63.31 -24.91 -29.33
C PRO A 20 62.71 -26.18 -29.94
N VAL A 21 61.56 -26.62 -29.43
CA VAL A 21 60.76 -27.70 -30.02
C VAL A 21 59.78 -27.05 -31.01
N ALA A 22 59.96 -27.35 -32.29
CA ALA A 22 59.25 -26.67 -33.38
C ALA A 22 57.72 -26.74 -33.21
N GLY A 23 57.11 -25.59 -32.92
CA GLY A 23 55.67 -25.43 -32.75
C GLY A 23 55.09 -25.80 -31.37
N GLU A 24 55.91 -26.17 -30.38
CA GLU A 24 55.42 -26.64 -29.07
C GLU A 24 55.87 -25.78 -27.86
N ALA A 25 57.17 -25.55 -27.71
CA ALA A 25 57.78 -24.85 -26.57
C ALA A 25 59.26 -24.50 -26.81
N LEU A 26 59.80 -23.54 -26.07
CA LEU A 26 61.22 -23.51 -25.73
C LEU A 26 61.43 -24.44 -24.53
N ARG A 27 62.19 -25.53 -24.70
CA ARG A 27 62.45 -26.49 -23.63
C ARG A 27 63.86 -26.29 -23.06
N CYS A 28 63.98 -26.05 -21.77
CA CYS A 28 65.27 -25.86 -21.08
C CYS A 28 65.53 -26.98 -20.07
N GLU A 29 66.78 -27.40 -19.93
CA GLU A 29 67.21 -28.34 -18.88
C GLU A 29 67.69 -27.55 -17.66
N VAL A 30 67.19 -27.88 -16.46
CA VAL A 30 67.54 -27.14 -15.23
C VAL A 30 68.78 -27.74 -14.56
N ARG A 31 69.96 -27.31 -15.02
CA ARG A 31 71.30 -27.67 -14.51
C ARG A 31 72.08 -26.42 -14.10
N ASP A 32 73.15 -26.63 -13.31
CA ASP A 32 74.09 -25.59 -12.89
C ASP A 32 74.76 -24.91 -14.11
N ALA A 33 74.42 -23.65 -14.34
CA ALA A 33 74.54 -22.99 -15.65
C ALA A 33 75.69 -21.99 -15.76
N SER A 34 76.88 -22.32 -15.27
CA SER A 34 78.09 -21.50 -15.46
C SER A 34 78.66 -21.62 -16.89
N GLY A 35 77.97 -21.05 -17.89
CA GLY A 35 78.52 -20.78 -19.23
C GLY A 35 77.80 -21.38 -20.45
N ALA A 36 76.60 -21.95 -20.31
CA ALA A 36 75.83 -22.46 -21.44
C ALA A 36 75.03 -21.35 -22.15
N GLY A 37 75.06 -21.32 -23.49
CA GLY A 37 74.39 -20.29 -24.29
C GLY A 37 72.90 -20.58 -24.58
N LEU A 38 72.09 -19.53 -24.59
CA LEU A 38 70.68 -19.56 -25.04
C LEU A 38 70.59 -19.39 -26.57
N PRO A 39 69.77 -20.16 -27.30
CA PRO A 39 69.67 -20.09 -28.76
C PRO A 39 68.91 -18.86 -29.26
N ALA A 40 69.29 -18.31 -30.41
CA ALA A 40 68.49 -17.28 -31.07
C ALA A 40 67.15 -17.86 -31.58
N LEU A 41 66.04 -17.24 -31.22
CA LEU A 41 64.70 -17.62 -31.71
C LEU A 41 64.33 -16.83 -32.96
N ALA A 42 63.70 -17.52 -33.94
CA ALA A 42 63.21 -16.89 -35.16
C ALA A 42 62.04 -15.92 -34.86
N PRO A 43 61.75 -14.90 -35.70
CA PRO A 43 60.70 -13.91 -35.45
C PRO A 43 59.24 -14.40 -35.48
N GLN A 44 59.00 -15.72 -35.46
CA GLN A 44 57.66 -16.31 -35.51
C GLN A 44 57.08 -16.46 -34.09
N ALA A 45 55.83 -16.91 -34.00
CA ALA A 45 54.95 -16.86 -32.82
C ALA A 45 55.62 -17.20 -31.47
N LEU A 46 55.20 -16.47 -30.43
CA LEU A 46 55.64 -16.64 -29.03
C LEU A 46 55.62 -18.12 -28.61
N LEU A 47 56.73 -18.61 -28.05
CA LEU A 47 56.85 -19.99 -27.58
C LEU A 47 56.58 -20.09 -26.07
N PRO A 48 55.75 -21.04 -25.60
CA PRO A 48 55.67 -21.37 -24.18
C PRO A 48 57.01 -21.87 -23.62
N LEU A 49 57.29 -21.64 -22.33
CA LEU A 49 58.50 -22.13 -21.67
C LEU A 49 58.23 -23.46 -20.95
N GLU A 50 59.06 -24.48 -21.23
CA GLU A 50 59.04 -25.78 -20.56
C GLU A 50 60.40 -26.05 -19.91
N LEU A 51 60.39 -26.31 -18.60
CA LEU A 51 61.59 -26.58 -17.80
C LEU A 51 61.63 -28.06 -17.44
N ALA A 52 62.55 -28.79 -18.08
CA ALA A 52 62.84 -30.18 -17.77
C ALA A 52 63.78 -30.25 -16.56
N LEU A 53 63.28 -30.82 -15.47
CA LEU A 53 64.02 -30.90 -14.22
C LEU A 53 64.87 -32.16 -14.14
N GLU A 54 65.85 -32.14 -13.24
CA GLU A 54 66.61 -33.31 -12.81
C GLU A 54 66.24 -33.69 -11.36
N ALA A 55 66.62 -34.90 -10.94
CA ALA A 55 66.25 -35.44 -9.63
C ALA A 55 66.80 -34.63 -8.44
N ASN A 56 67.84 -33.83 -8.67
CA ASN A 56 68.57 -33.01 -7.71
C ASN A 56 68.40 -31.50 -7.94
N THR A 57 67.49 -31.06 -8.81
CA THR A 57 67.22 -29.63 -9.02
C THR A 57 66.72 -28.97 -7.73
N ASP A 58 67.40 -27.92 -7.29
CA ASP A 58 66.98 -27.10 -6.14
C ASP A 58 66.25 -25.81 -6.56
N ASN A 59 65.81 -25.03 -5.57
CA ASN A 59 65.06 -23.81 -5.80
C ASN A 59 65.89 -22.73 -6.53
N ASN A 60 67.20 -22.66 -6.27
CA ASN A 60 68.08 -21.65 -6.84
C ASN A 60 68.36 -21.97 -8.30
N ALA A 61 68.70 -23.22 -8.62
CA ALA A 61 68.92 -23.66 -10.00
C ALA A 61 67.67 -23.44 -10.88
N LEU A 62 66.47 -23.64 -10.32
CA LEU A 62 65.22 -23.34 -11.02
C LEU A 62 65.05 -21.83 -11.28
N LEU A 63 65.26 -20.99 -10.25
CA LEU A 63 65.15 -19.53 -10.38
C LEU A 63 66.21 -18.95 -11.34
N ASP A 64 67.46 -19.39 -11.26
CA ASP A 64 68.55 -18.93 -12.13
C ASP A 64 68.24 -19.19 -13.61
N VAL A 65 67.66 -20.33 -13.96
CA VAL A 65 67.26 -20.62 -15.34
C VAL A 65 66.06 -19.77 -15.76
N ILE A 66 65.04 -19.63 -14.90
CA ILE A 66 63.86 -18.78 -15.17
C ILE A 66 64.27 -17.33 -15.43
N GLU A 67 65.09 -16.75 -14.54
CA GLU A 67 65.58 -15.39 -14.68
C GLU A 67 66.50 -15.21 -15.89
N SER A 68 67.34 -16.20 -16.20
CA SER A 68 68.23 -16.15 -17.36
C SER A 68 67.45 -16.13 -18.68
N VAL A 69 66.42 -16.98 -18.79
CA VAL A 69 65.49 -16.99 -19.94
C VAL A 69 64.71 -15.68 -20.02
N HIS A 70 64.20 -15.18 -18.89
CA HIS A 70 63.45 -13.92 -18.82
C HIS A 70 64.30 -12.71 -19.25
N ARG A 71 65.53 -12.59 -18.73
CA ARG A 71 66.46 -11.51 -19.07
C ARG A 71 66.92 -11.55 -20.53
N TYR A 72 67.04 -12.74 -21.14
CA TYR A 72 67.58 -12.89 -22.49
C TYR A 72 66.53 -12.69 -23.60
N TYR A 73 65.30 -13.16 -23.41
CA TYR A 73 64.31 -13.25 -24.49
C TYR A 73 63.24 -12.14 -24.52
N SER A 74 63.12 -11.34 -23.45
CA SER A 74 62.04 -10.35 -23.23
C SER A 74 60.62 -10.94 -23.33
N GLU A 75 59.60 -10.08 -23.28
CA GLU A 75 58.20 -10.48 -23.49
C GLU A 75 57.86 -10.79 -24.96
N GLU A 76 58.75 -10.44 -25.91
CA GLU A 76 58.47 -10.51 -27.36
C GLU A 76 58.77 -11.88 -28.00
N ARG A 77 59.32 -12.84 -27.25
CA ARG A 77 59.72 -14.16 -27.77
C ARG A 77 59.12 -15.35 -27.01
N ILE A 78 58.78 -15.18 -25.72
CA ILE A 78 58.22 -16.22 -24.87
C ILE A 78 56.75 -15.90 -24.56
N ASP A 79 55.85 -16.87 -24.71
CA ASP A 79 54.45 -16.72 -24.30
C ASP A 79 54.33 -16.84 -22.78
N TRP A 80 54.68 -15.77 -22.06
CA TRP A 80 54.49 -15.70 -20.60
C TRP A 80 53.01 -15.85 -20.20
N LYS A 81 52.06 -15.59 -21.11
CA LYS A 81 50.63 -15.87 -20.87
C LYS A 81 50.30 -17.36 -20.97
N ALA A 82 51.11 -18.20 -21.60
CA ALA A 82 51.01 -19.65 -21.49
C ALA A 82 51.56 -20.20 -20.15
N GLY A 83 52.28 -19.37 -19.40
CA GLY A 83 52.95 -19.75 -18.15
C GLY A 83 54.20 -20.62 -18.35
N ILE A 84 54.89 -20.84 -17.24
CA ILE A 84 56.00 -21.79 -17.14
C ILE A 84 55.43 -23.19 -16.90
N ARG A 85 55.96 -24.18 -17.62
CA ARG A 85 55.64 -25.60 -17.44
C ARG A 85 56.82 -26.29 -16.76
N LEU A 86 56.60 -27.02 -15.67
CA LEU A 86 57.61 -27.93 -15.11
C LEU A 86 57.36 -29.35 -15.64
N GLY A 87 58.41 -30.00 -16.13
CA GLY A 87 58.35 -31.36 -16.66
C GLY A 87 59.46 -32.26 -16.11
N GLY A 88 59.17 -33.56 -16.02
CA GLY A 88 60.12 -34.53 -15.49
C GLY A 88 59.62 -35.97 -15.59
N GLU A 89 60.54 -36.92 -15.40
CA GLU A 89 60.26 -38.36 -15.38
C GLU A 89 60.89 -39.00 -14.14
N GLY A 90 60.27 -40.02 -13.55
CA GLY A 90 60.84 -40.74 -12.41
C GLY A 90 60.95 -39.90 -11.13
N THR A 91 62.15 -39.72 -10.61
CA THR A 91 62.40 -38.86 -9.44
C THR A 91 62.35 -37.36 -9.79
N ALA A 92 62.66 -36.97 -11.04
CA ALA A 92 62.51 -35.58 -11.49
C ALA A 92 61.04 -35.16 -11.61
N ALA A 93 60.15 -36.11 -11.95
CA ALA A 93 58.69 -35.91 -11.93
C ALA A 93 58.19 -35.52 -10.52
N SER A 94 58.67 -36.20 -9.48
CA SER A 94 58.39 -35.85 -8.09
C SER A 94 58.92 -34.47 -7.73
N ARG A 95 60.15 -34.15 -8.14
CA ARG A 95 60.78 -32.85 -7.84
C ARG A 95 60.03 -31.68 -8.49
N ALA A 96 59.42 -31.87 -9.67
CA ALA A 96 58.57 -30.86 -10.30
C ALA A 96 57.29 -30.59 -9.50
N ILE A 97 56.69 -31.61 -8.89
CA ILE A 97 55.53 -31.45 -7.99
C ILE A 97 55.96 -30.70 -6.72
N GLU A 98 57.07 -31.09 -6.09
CA GLU A 98 57.61 -30.43 -4.90
C GLU A 98 57.91 -28.95 -5.16
N LEU A 99 58.71 -28.63 -6.18
CA LEU A 99 59.10 -27.25 -6.50
C LEU A 99 57.92 -26.35 -6.86
N SER A 100 56.84 -26.88 -7.45
CA SER A 100 55.63 -26.10 -7.71
C SER A 100 54.93 -25.59 -6.44
N ALA A 101 55.14 -26.26 -5.29
CA ALA A 101 54.61 -25.87 -3.98
C ALA A 101 55.65 -25.19 -3.07
N GLU A 102 56.94 -25.51 -3.23
CA GLU A 102 58.03 -25.12 -2.32
C GLU A 102 58.81 -23.87 -2.76
N LEU A 103 58.52 -23.29 -3.93
CA LEU A 103 59.24 -22.12 -4.42
C LEU A 103 58.98 -20.88 -3.53
N PRO A 104 60.01 -20.25 -2.94
CA PRO A 104 59.85 -19.20 -1.94
C PRO A 104 59.49 -17.83 -2.52
N ASP A 105 59.77 -17.61 -3.80
CA ASP A 105 59.37 -16.39 -4.50
C ASP A 105 57.92 -16.51 -5.00
N ASP A 106 57.03 -15.70 -4.44
CA ASP A 106 55.59 -15.71 -4.74
C ASP A 106 55.29 -15.34 -6.20
N TRP A 107 56.10 -14.48 -6.84
CA TRP A 107 55.90 -14.04 -8.21
C TRP A 107 56.30 -15.13 -9.20
N TRP A 108 57.48 -15.72 -9.03
CA TRP A 108 57.93 -16.84 -9.86
C TRP A 108 57.08 -18.10 -9.63
N ARG A 109 56.52 -18.31 -8.43
CA ARG A 109 55.56 -19.39 -8.18
C ARG A 109 54.24 -19.14 -8.92
N ALA A 110 53.76 -17.90 -8.96
CA ALA A 110 52.49 -17.53 -9.61
C ALA A 110 52.48 -17.67 -11.16
N VAL A 111 53.65 -17.74 -11.81
CA VAL A 111 53.75 -17.96 -13.27
C VAL A 111 53.96 -19.44 -13.66
N ILE A 112 54.26 -20.32 -12.70
CA ILE A 112 54.26 -21.78 -12.91
C ILE A 112 52.80 -22.24 -12.93
N ASN A 113 52.27 -22.61 -14.10
CA ASN A 113 50.85 -22.91 -14.27
C ASN A 113 50.58 -24.36 -14.70
N VAL A 114 51.60 -25.13 -15.07
CA VAL A 114 51.46 -26.53 -15.49
C VAL A 114 52.61 -27.37 -14.94
N VAL A 115 52.27 -28.53 -14.36
CA VAL A 115 53.23 -29.58 -14.00
C VAL A 115 52.87 -30.81 -14.83
N ASP A 116 53.70 -31.18 -15.81
CA ASP A 116 53.45 -32.25 -16.79
C ASP A 116 54.50 -33.36 -16.66
N VAL A 117 54.17 -34.41 -15.90
CA VAL A 117 55.15 -35.34 -15.34
C VAL A 117 54.78 -36.81 -15.52
N ARG A 118 55.81 -37.66 -15.61
CA ARG A 118 55.67 -39.10 -15.89
C ARG A 118 56.34 -39.96 -14.82
N GLU A 119 55.65 -41.03 -14.41
CA GLU A 119 56.11 -42.01 -13.42
C GLU A 119 56.77 -41.40 -12.17
N PRO A 120 56.11 -40.46 -11.45
CA PRO A 120 56.67 -39.88 -10.22
C PRO A 120 57.01 -40.98 -9.19
N ARG A 121 58.15 -40.83 -8.49
CA ARG A 121 58.67 -41.79 -7.49
C ARG A 121 59.04 -41.10 -6.17
N GLY A 122 58.79 -41.75 -5.03
CA GLY A 122 59.02 -41.16 -3.70
C GLY A 122 57.87 -40.28 -3.19
N ARG A 123 58.16 -39.39 -2.22
CA ARG A 123 57.16 -38.81 -1.30
C ARG A 123 56.56 -37.44 -1.70
N TYR A 124 56.36 -37.20 -2.98
CA TYR A 124 55.86 -35.92 -3.53
C TYR A 124 54.47 -35.50 -3.02
N THR A 125 53.64 -36.45 -2.57
CA THR A 125 52.27 -36.21 -2.09
C THR A 125 52.21 -35.35 -0.83
N ALA A 126 53.26 -35.37 0.01
CA ALA A 126 53.34 -34.57 1.22
C ALA A 126 53.48 -33.07 0.91
N SER A 127 54.46 -32.70 0.07
CA SER A 127 54.68 -31.30 -0.35
C SER A 127 53.49 -30.76 -1.14
N PHE A 128 52.90 -31.56 -2.03
CA PHE A 128 51.66 -31.18 -2.72
C PHE A 128 50.51 -30.92 -1.74
N SER A 129 50.28 -31.82 -0.77
CA SER A 129 49.22 -31.63 0.22
C SER A 129 49.45 -30.41 1.11
N HIS A 130 50.71 -30.06 1.39
CA HIS A 130 51.04 -28.84 2.12
C HIS A 130 50.77 -27.58 1.29
N GLY A 131 51.20 -27.56 0.02
CA GLY A 131 50.92 -26.46 -0.90
C GLY A 131 49.43 -26.23 -1.11
N ALA A 132 48.68 -27.31 -1.39
CA ALA A 132 47.24 -27.26 -1.62
C ALA A 132 46.44 -26.86 -0.37
N ALA A 133 46.84 -27.29 0.83
CA ALA A 133 46.19 -26.88 2.07
C ALA A 133 46.39 -25.39 2.41
N ASN A 134 47.41 -24.74 1.84
CA ASN A 134 47.72 -23.32 2.03
C ASN A 134 47.42 -22.46 0.76
N GLY A 135 46.74 -23.01 -0.24
CA GLY A 135 46.38 -22.31 -1.48
C GLY A 135 47.55 -21.95 -2.41
N LEU A 136 48.76 -22.50 -2.16
CA LEU A 136 49.99 -22.13 -2.88
C LEU A 136 50.03 -22.63 -4.33
N VAL A 137 49.11 -23.55 -4.69
CA VAL A 137 49.07 -24.25 -5.98
C VAL A 137 47.70 -24.19 -6.66
N ASP A 138 46.80 -23.29 -6.20
CA ASP A 138 45.43 -23.13 -6.73
C ASP A 138 45.39 -22.74 -8.22
N HIS A 139 46.45 -22.13 -8.74
CA HIS A 139 46.62 -21.72 -10.13
C HIS A 139 47.33 -22.77 -11.01
N VAL A 140 47.74 -23.90 -10.44
CA VAL A 140 48.59 -24.90 -11.11
C VAL A 140 47.73 -26.07 -11.63
N TYR A 141 47.90 -26.39 -12.92
CA TYR A 141 47.32 -27.58 -13.53
C TYR A 141 48.29 -28.76 -13.48
N TYR A 142 47.89 -29.84 -12.81
CA TYR A 142 48.71 -31.04 -12.65
C TYR A 142 48.33 -32.12 -13.65
N ARG A 143 49.32 -32.57 -14.43
CA ARG A 143 49.23 -33.69 -15.35
C ARG A 143 50.21 -34.79 -14.94
N LEU A 144 49.67 -35.93 -14.50
CA LEU A 144 50.46 -37.09 -14.05
C LEU A 144 50.02 -38.35 -14.81
N ASP A 145 50.95 -39.06 -15.47
CA ASP A 145 50.75 -40.48 -15.86
C ASP A 145 51.86 -41.37 -15.35
N GLY A 146 51.58 -42.67 -15.24
CA GLY A 146 52.58 -43.67 -14.88
C GLY A 146 51.96 -45.00 -14.48
N VAL A 147 52.79 -45.84 -13.87
CA VAL A 147 52.40 -47.17 -13.37
C VAL A 147 51.95 -47.06 -11.92
N ALA A 148 50.77 -47.59 -11.59
CA ALA A 148 50.26 -47.62 -10.22
C ALA A 148 50.82 -48.82 -9.45
N THR A 149 52.00 -48.66 -8.85
CA THR A 149 52.73 -49.72 -8.14
C THR A 149 52.47 -49.77 -6.64
N GLY A 150 52.06 -48.65 -6.04
CA GLY A 150 51.83 -48.52 -4.59
C GLY A 150 53.14 -48.33 -3.80
N GLY A 151 53.27 -47.21 -3.09
CA GLY A 151 54.50 -46.83 -2.39
C GLY A 151 55.50 -46.08 -3.27
N ASP A 152 56.76 -45.97 -2.83
CA ASP A 152 57.77 -45.06 -3.42
C ASP A 152 58.19 -45.39 -4.88
N ALA A 153 57.66 -46.44 -5.50
CA ALA A 153 58.11 -47.00 -6.78
C ALA A 153 57.33 -46.52 -8.02
N GLY A 154 56.32 -45.66 -7.89
CA GLY A 154 55.49 -45.20 -9.01
C GLY A 154 54.37 -44.26 -8.59
N LEU A 155 53.43 -44.00 -9.51
CA LEU A 155 52.34 -43.06 -9.28
C LEU A 155 51.40 -43.56 -8.17
N ASP A 156 51.19 -42.74 -7.14
CA ASP A 156 50.13 -42.91 -6.15
C ASP A 156 48.80 -42.32 -6.67
N PRO A 157 47.75 -43.14 -6.93
CA PRO A 157 46.42 -42.65 -7.30
C PRO A 157 45.76 -41.83 -6.17
N GLY A 158 46.25 -41.94 -4.93
CA GLY A 158 45.89 -41.09 -3.79
C GLY A 158 46.15 -39.60 -4.05
N PHE A 159 47.08 -39.24 -4.93
CA PHE A 159 47.30 -37.85 -5.35
C PHE A 159 46.01 -37.20 -5.88
N PHE A 160 45.23 -37.91 -6.70
CA PHE A 160 43.98 -37.37 -7.24
C PHE A 160 42.88 -37.22 -6.18
N ARG A 161 42.95 -37.99 -5.06
CA ARG A 161 42.08 -37.76 -3.90
C ARG A 161 42.42 -36.47 -3.16
N LEU A 162 43.67 -36.02 -3.21
CA LEU A 162 44.07 -34.70 -2.72
C LEU A 162 43.57 -33.59 -3.66
N CYS A 163 43.61 -33.80 -4.99
CA CYS A 163 42.99 -32.88 -5.96
C CYS A 163 41.48 -32.72 -5.74
N GLU A 164 40.74 -33.81 -5.49
CA GLU A 164 39.32 -33.78 -5.10
C GLU A 164 39.11 -32.99 -3.80
N ARG A 165 39.95 -33.23 -2.78
CA ARG A 165 39.81 -32.64 -1.45
C ARG A 165 40.06 -31.12 -1.42
N TYR A 166 41.11 -30.67 -2.08
CA TYR A 166 41.54 -29.27 -2.08
C TYR A 166 41.03 -28.48 -3.29
N ARG A 167 40.30 -29.13 -4.21
CA ARG A 167 39.78 -28.52 -5.46
C ARG A 167 40.94 -27.95 -6.30
N ILE A 168 41.91 -28.81 -6.62
CA ILE A 168 43.05 -28.49 -7.50
C ILE A 168 42.84 -29.11 -8.89
N ALA A 169 43.20 -28.37 -9.94
CA ALA A 169 43.00 -28.80 -11.32
C ALA A 169 43.99 -29.93 -11.69
N CYS A 170 43.49 -31.16 -11.78
CA CYS A 170 44.31 -32.33 -12.11
C CYS A 170 43.71 -33.16 -13.25
N PHE A 171 44.57 -33.76 -14.08
CA PHE A 171 44.26 -34.79 -15.07
C PHE A 171 45.30 -35.90 -14.97
N GLY A 172 44.88 -37.16 -15.07
CA GLY A 172 45.85 -38.26 -15.06
C GLY A 172 45.30 -39.60 -15.50
N THR A 173 46.24 -40.50 -15.84
CA THR A 173 45.97 -41.84 -16.36
C THR A 173 47.01 -42.82 -15.84
N TRP A 174 46.61 -44.05 -15.49
CA TRP A 174 47.55 -45.06 -14.97
C TRP A 174 47.18 -46.49 -15.35
N ASP A 175 48.21 -47.30 -15.57
CA ASP A 175 48.13 -48.70 -15.98
C ASP A 175 49.11 -49.58 -15.17
N LYS A 176 49.19 -50.89 -15.48
CA LYS A 176 50.21 -51.83 -14.95
C LYS A 176 51.34 -52.13 -15.95
N GLY A 177 51.75 -51.15 -16.75
CA GLY A 177 52.92 -51.28 -17.63
C GLY A 177 54.23 -51.50 -16.85
N GLY A 178 55.28 -51.92 -17.56
CA GLY A 178 56.64 -51.72 -17.06
C GLY A 178 57.08 -50.25 -17.26
N PRO A 179 58.12 -49.76 -16.56
CA PRO A 179 58.63 -48.40 -16.73
C PRO A 179 58.89 -48.04 -18.21
N GLY A 180 58.33 -46.90 -18.65
CA GLY A 180 58.34 -46.43 -20.05
C GLY A 180 57.38 -47.18 -21.01
N GLY A 181 56.85 -48.32 -20.62
CA GLY A 181 55.94 -49.15 -21.43
C GLY A 181 54.46 -48.81 -21.24
N ARG A 182 53.59 -49.40 -22.06
CA ARG A 182 52.12 -49.45 -21.84
C ARG A 182 51.72 -50.86 -21.44
N GLU A 183 50.66 -50.99 -20.65
CA GLU A 183 50.04 -52.29 -20.41
C GLU A 183 49.37 -52.84 -21.68
N ALA A 184 49.61 -54.12 -21.99
CA ALA A 184 49.11 -54.74 -23.22
C ALA A 184 47.57 -54.79 -23.26
N GLY A 185 46.99 -54.12 -24.25
CA GLY A 185 45.55 -54.06 -24.48
C GLY A 185 44.80 -52.96 -23.70
N VAL A 186 45.48 -52.16 -22.88
CA VAL A 186 44.93 -50.97 -22.22
C VAL A 186 45.25 -49.73 -23.07
N THR A 187 44.25 -48.89 -23.34
CA THR A 187 44.36 -47.72 -24.24
C THR A 187 44.07 -46.42 -23.50
N LEU A 188 45.04 -45.96 -22.71
CA LEU A 188 44.96 -44.66 -22.02
C LEU A 188 45.75 -43.56 -22.77
N PRO A 189 45.21 -42.34 -22.89
CA PRO A 189 45.92 -41.24 -23.53
C PRO A 189 46.97 -40.63 -22.61
N ARG A 190 48.24 -40.62 -23.06
CA ARG A 190 49.35 -39.87 -22.42
C ARG A 190 49.49 -38.44 -22.97
N LYS A 191 48.38 -37.80 -23.35
CA LYS A 191 48.36 -36.38 -23.81
C LYS A 191 48.50 -35.44 -22.61
N ARG A 192 48.98 -34.22 -22.81
CA ARG A 192 49.10 -33.19 -21.74
C ARG A 192 47.75 -32.80 -21.13
N PHE A 193 46.75 -32.64 -21.98
CA PHE A 193 45.38 -32.34 -21.59
C PHE A 193 44.43 -33.49 -21.96
N SER A 194 43.32 -33.56 -21.24
CA SER A 194 42.22 -34.48 -21.50
C SER A 194 41.56 -34.19 -22.85
N ASP A 195 41.46 -32.90 -23.19
CA ASP A 195 40.91 -32.37 -24.44
C ASP A 195 42.01 -31.71 -25.29
N PRO A 196 42.08 -31.94 -26.62
CA PRO A 196 43.13 -31.38 -27.48
C PRO A 196 43.07 -29.87 -27.71
N GLU A 197 41.93 -29.21 -27.45
CA GLU A 197 41.75 -27.75 -27.54
C GLU A 197 41.90 -27.05 -26.18
N GLN A 198 42.15 -27.80 -25.11
CA GLN A 198 42.40 -27.24 -23.78
C GLN A 198 43.80 -26.62 -23.71
N ALA A 199 43.86 -25.46 -23.06
CA ALA A 199 45.09 -24.76 -22.73
C ALA A 199 44.92 -24.12 -21.35
N VAL A 200 46.03 -23.93 -20.64
CA VAL A 200 46.08 -23.15 -19.40
C VAL A 200 46.79 -21.84 -19.75
N ARG A 201 46.26 -20.71 -19.27
CA ARG A 201 46.88 -19.39 -19.46
C ARG A 201 46.93 -18.62 -18.14
N HIS A 202 48.05 -17.94 -17.91
CA HIS A 202 48.24 -17.04 -16.77
C HIS A 202 47.22 -15.89 -16.82
N GLY A 203 46.64 -15.53 -15.68
CA GLY A 203 45.66 -14.45 -15.57
C GLY A 203 44.23 -14.77 -16.05
N LEU A 204 43.99 -15.97 -16.60
CA LEU A 204 42.63 -16.49 -16.81
C LEU A 204 42.23 -17.43 -15.66
N PRO A 205 40.93 -17.53 -15.31
CA PRO A 205 40.47 -18.54 -14.36
C PRO A 205 40.80 -19.96 -14.86
N LEU A 206 41.22 -20.81 -13.93
CA LEU A 206 41.49 -22.23 -14.16
C LEU A 206 40.27 -23.07 -13.72
N PRO A 207 39.54 -23.71 -14.65
CA PRO A 207 38.45 -24.62 -14.34
C PRO A 207 38.94 -25.86 -13.59
N VAL A 208 38.44 -26.06 -12.37
CA VAL A 208 38.73 -27.25 -11.56
C VAL A 208 37.56 -28.22 -11.63
N PHE A 209 37.76 -29.39 -12.22
CA PHE A 209 36.79 -30.48 -12.22
C PHE A 209 37.00 -31.41 -11.03
N THR A 210 35.95 -31.64 -10.23
CA THR A 210 35.89 -32.57 -9.09
C THR A 210 34.62 -33.41 -9.17
N ALA A 211 34.53 -34.48 -8.38
CA ALA A 211 33.38 -35.39 -8.28
C ALA A 211 32.89 -35.95 -9.64
N SER A 212 33.78 -36.10 -10.62
CA SER A 212 33.42 -36.56 -11.97
C SER A 212 32.96 -38.01 -11.97
N SER A 213 31.74 -38.25 -12.43
CA SER A 213 31.15 -39.58 -12.60
C SER A 213 31.82 -40.41 -13.71
N ALA A 214 32.75 -39.81 -14.48
CA ALA A 214 33.56 -40.46 -15.49
C ALA A 214 34.99 -40.80 -15.00
N ASN A 215 35.27 -40.66 -13.69
CA ASN A 215 36.53 -41.09 -13.08
C ASN A 215 36.55 -42.61 -12.85
N ALA A 216 37.64 -43.26 -13.25
CA ALA A 216 37.89 -44.68 -12.99
C ALA A 216 38.99 -44.84 -11.93
N TRP A 217 38.69 -45.57 -10.86
CA TRP A 217 39.59 -45.79 -9.72
C TRP A 217 39.96 -47.28 -9.60
N GLY A 218 41.18 -47.55 -9.15
CA GLY A 218 41.71 -48.89 -8.95
C GLY A 218 43.19 -48.97 -9.34
N GLU A 219 43.68 -50.18 -9.60
CA GLU A 219 45.07 -50.40 -10.06
C GLU A 219 45.32 -49.91 -11.50
N ARG A 220 44.24 -49.61 -12.23
CA ARG A 220 44.22 -48.97 -13.55
C ARG A 220 43.11 -47.93 -13.50
N GLY A 221 43.29 -46.79 -14.15
CA GLY A 221 42.30 -45.74 -14.06
C GLY A 221 42.66 -44.43 -14.71
N HIS A 222 41.76 -43.48 -14.53
CA HIS A 222 41.88 -42.13 -15.05
C HIS A 222 41.05 -41.14 -14.24
N TYR A 223 41.62 -39.95 -14.07
CA TYR A 223 41.03 -38.83 -13.35
C TYR A 223 40.80 -37.68 -14.33
N ASN A 224 39.56 -37.19 -14.44
CA ASN A 224 39.08 -36.13 -15.34
C ASN A 224 39.27 -36.38 -16.85
N LEU A 225 39.41 -37.64 -17.28
CA LEU A 225 39.45 -37.99 -18.70
C LEU A 225 38.14 -37.63 -19.42
N GLY A 226 38.27 -37.08 -20.63
CA GLY A 226 37.16 -36.64 -21.48
C GLY A 226 36.59 -35.26 -21.12
N LEU A 227 36.80 -34.76 -19.90
CA LEU A 227 36.42 -33.39 -19.51
C LEU A 227 37.47 -32.38 -19.96
N GLY A 228 37.05 -31.22 -20.47
CA GLY A 228 37.96 -30.14 -20.84
C GLY A 228 37.28 -28.78 -20.99
N PHE A 229 38.10 -27.75 -21.16
CA PHE A 229 37.67 -26.35 -21.33
C PHE A 229 38.53 -25.65 -22.39
N LYS A 230 38.04 -24.55 -22.98
CA LYS A 230 38.78 -23.81 -24.03
C LYS A 230 39.16 -22.40 -23.57
N ALA A 231 40.44 -22.18 -23.25
CA ALA A 231 40.95 -20.91 -22.72
C ALA A 231 40.70 -19.71 -23.64
N ASP A 232 40.88 -19.85 -24.95
CA ASP A 232 40.71 -18.76 -25.93
C ASP A 232 39.23 -18.30 -26.07
N GLY A 233 38.27 -19.01 -25.47
CA GLY A 233 36.87 -18.61 -25.37
C GLY A 233 36.43 -18.17 -23.97
N ILE A 234 37.36 -18.05 -23.01
CA ILE A 234 37.05 -17.57 -21.66
C ILE A 234 36.87 -16.04 -21.68
N VAL A 235 35.76 -15.57 -21.15
CA VAL A 235 35.53 -14.14 -20.83
C VAL A 235 35.53 -14.00 -19.32
N SER A 236 36.26 -13.02 -18.77
CA SER A 236 36.33 -12.79 -17.32
C SER A 236 36.50 -11.30 -17.04
N ASP A 237 35.39 -10.60 -16.84
CA ASP A 237 35.33 -9.17 -16.49
C ASP A 237 34.65 -8.93 -15.12
N LYS A 238 34.19 -7.71 -14.84
CA LYS A 238 33.56 -7.31 -13.55
C LYS A 238 32.06 -7.60 -13.45
N GLN A 239 31.44 -8.08 -14.54
CA GLN A 239 30.01 -8.37 -14.70
C GLN A 239 29.76 -9.75 -15.34
N HIS A 240 30.72 -10.31 -16.08
CA HIS A 240 30.53 -11.58 -16.77
C HIS A 240 31.74 -12.50 -16.61
N LEU A 241 31.44 -13.78 -16.40
CA LEU A 241 32.38 -14.88 -16.50
C LEU A 241 31.79 -15.94 -17.43
N VAL A 242 32.47 -16.26 -18.52
CA VAL A 242 32.05 -17.27 -19.50
C VAL A 242 33.16 -18.29 -19.66
N ILE A 243 32.82 -19.58 -19.54
CA ILE A 243 33.77 -20.69 -19.66
C ILE A 243 33.21 -21.73 -20.64
N PRO A 244 33.84 -21.95 -21.80
CA PRO A 244 33.45 -23.03 -22.70
C PRO A 244 33.91 -24.38 -22.13
N LEU A 245 32.98 -25.28 -21.85
CA LEU A 245 33.22 -26.63 -21.31
C LEU A 245 32.84 -27.70 -22.34
N ARG A 246 33.59 -28.80 -22.42
CA ARG A 246 33.29 -29.96 -23.27
C ARG A 246 33.45 -31.26 -22.50
N TYR A 247 32.64 -32.25 -22.87
CA TYR A 247 32.87 -33.65 -22.52
C TYR A 247 32.95 -34.47 -23.81
N GLN A 248 34.01 -35.25 -23.97
CA GLN A 248 34.18 -36.23 -25.05
C GLN A 248 34.58 -37.58 -24.45
N ARG A 249 33.64 -38.53 -24.43
CA ARG A 249 33.86 -39.85 -23.84
C ARG A 249 34.90 -40.66 -24.61
N PHE A 250 35.70 -41.45 -23.90
CA PHE A 250 36.58 -42.46 -24.47
C PHE A 250 35.95 -43.86 -24.37
N THR A 251 36.12 -44.66 -25.43
CA THR A 251 35.62 -46.04 -25.55
C THR A 251 36.72 -46.97 -26.06
N GLY A 252 36.62 -48.27 -25.76
CA GLY A 252 37.69 -49.24 -25.99
C GLY A 252 38.88 -49.07 -25.03
N LEU A 253 38.63 -48.59 -23.80
CA LEU A 253 39.69 -48.25 -22.84
C LEU A 253 40.51 -49.48 -22.38
N SER A 254 39.91 -50.67 -22.42
CA SER A 254 40.64 -51.93 -22.46
C SER A 254 40.01 -52.93 -23.43
N THR A 255 40.87 -53.62 -24.18
CA THR A 255 40.53 -54.77 -25.03
C THR A 255 41.00 -56.10 -24.43
N ASN A 256 41.67 -56.05 -23.26
CA ASN A 256 42.25 -57.22 -22.60
C ASN A 256 41.35 -57.67 -21.42
N PRO A 257 40.73 -58.86 -21.48
CA PRO A 257 39.86 -59.36 -20.41
C PRO A 257 40.55 -59.54 -19.05
N GLN A 258 41.89 -59.68 -19.02
CA GLN A 258 42.69 -59.80 -17.80
C GLN A 258 43.13 -58.44 -17.23
N ALA A 259 42.83 -57.35 -17.95
CA ALA A 259 43.11 -55.97 -17.56
C ALA A 259 41.87 -55.08 -17.77
N PRO A 260 40.72 -55.38 -17.13
CA PRO A 260 39.47 -54.68 -17.39
C PRO A 260 39.56 -53.20 -16.97
N LEU A 261 39.12 -52.32 -17.88
CA LEU A 261 38.89 -50.90 -17.63
C LEU A 261 37.64 -50.52 -18.43
N ALA A 262 36.62 -50.00 -17.74
CA ALA A 262 35.32 -49.73 -18.34
C ALA A 262 35.35 -48.48 -19.22
N ASP A 263 34.54 -48.48 -20.28
CA ASP A 263 34.32 -47.32 -21.13
C ASP A 263 33.58 -46.20 -20.38
N GLN A 264 33.83 -44.96 -20.79
CA GLN A 264 33.24 -43.80 -20.15
C GLN A 264 31.75 -43.62 -20.50
N PRO A 265 30.93 -43.03 -19.60
CA PRO A 265 29.50 -42.87 -19.81
C PRO A 265 29.16 -41.94 -20.99
N GLN A 266 27.92 -41.98 -21.47
CA GLN A 266 27.43 -41.07 -22.51
C GLN A 266 27.19 -39.64 -21.99
N GLU A 267 26.93 -39.50 -20.69
CA GLU A 267 26.79 -38.22 -19.98
C GLU A 267 27.64 -38.29 -18.70
N VAL A 268 28.38 -37.21 -18.40
CA VAL A 268 29.14 -37.06 -17.16
C VAL A 268 28.45 -36.05 -16.25
N THR A 269 28.42 -36.34 -14.95
CA THR A 269 28.10 -35.38 -13.89
C THR A 269 29.39 -35.01 -13.15
N PHE A 270 29.61 -33.74 -12.84
CA PHE A 270 30.80 -33.25 -12.14
C PHE A 270 30.51 -31.95 -11.38
N ASN A 271 31.40 -31.61 -10.45
CA ASN A 271 31.44 -30.30 -9.81
C ASN A 271 32.51 -29.44 -10.49
N LEU A 272 32.24 -28.14 -10.62
CA LEU A 272 33.18 -27.16 -11.16
C LEU A 272 33.49 -26.10 -10.10
N THR A 273 34.76 -25.96 -9.74
CA THR A 273 35.26 -24.89 -8.88
C THR A 273 36.02 -23.85 -9.70
N LEU A 274 35.83 -22.56 -9.36
CA LEU A 274 36.40 -21.39 -10.00
C LEU A 274 36.91 -20.41 -8.95
N ARG A 275 38.09 -19.81 -9.19
CA ARG A 275 38.80 -18.94 -8.25
C ARG A 275 39.24 -17.64 -8.92
N ALA A 276 39.52 -16.62 -8.11
CA ALA A 276 40.38 -15.47 -8.41
C ALA A 276 39.97 -14.53 -9.59
N THR A 277 38.74 -14.62 -10.13
CA THR A 277 38.26 -13.67 -11.16
C THR A 277 37.84 -12.33 -10.56
N GLU A 278 37.86 -11.28 -11.38
CA GLU A 278 37.41 -9.93 -10.98
C GLU A 278 35.92 -9.89 -10.59
N LEU A 279 35.07 -10.67 -11.26
CA LEU A 279 33.68 -10.87 -10.86
C LEU A 279 33.59 -11.47 -9.45
N LEU A 280 34.22 -12.63 -9.21
CA LEU A 280 34.09 -13.34 -7.93
C LEU A 280 34.70 -12.55 -6.76
N LYS A 281 35.83 -11.87 -6.97
CA LYS A 281 36.40 -10.93 -5.96
C LYS A 281 35.43 -9.83 -5.55
N LYS A 282 34.60 -9.34 -6.49
CA LYS A 282 33.59 -8.29 -6.24
C LYS A 282 32.32 -8.84 -5.56
N GLN A 283 32.02 -10.12 -5.74
CA GLN A 283 30.83 -10.79 -5.20
C GLN A 283 31.09 -11.61 -3.93
N ARG A 284 32.21 -11.40 -3.23
CA ARG A 284 32.52 -12.09 -1.95
C ARG A 284 31.37 -11.93 -0.95
N GLY A 285 30.84 -13.06 -0.46
CA GLY A 285 29.69 -13.10 0.44
C GLY A 285 28.32 -12.89 -0.24
N ASP A 286 28.28 -12.60 -1.55
CA ASP A 286 27.07 -12.44 -2.37
C ASP A 286 26.82 -13.72 -3.21
N ARG A 287 25.83 -13.67 -4.11
CA ARG A 287 25.43 -14.79 -4.97
C ARG A 287 25.58 -14.44 -6.45
N VAL A 288 25.89 -15.44 -7.25
CA VAL A 288 25.96 -15.33 -8.72
C VAL A 288 24.95 -16.26 -9.39
N GLU A 289 24.31 -15.75 -10.43
CA GLU A 289 23.51 -16.56 -11.34
C GLU A 289 24.44 -17.30 -12.31
N TRP A 290 24.08 -18.55 -12.64
CA TRP A 290 24.78 -19.34 -13.64
C TRP A 290 23.81 -20.05 -14.59
N SER A 291 24.24 -20.27 -15.83
CA SER A 291 23.51 -21.03 -16.85
C SER A 291 24.47 -21.73 -17.82
N LEU A 292 24.10 -22.91 -18.31
CA LEU A 292 24.88 -23.66 -19.29
C LEU A 292 24.16 -23.63 -20.65
N ALA A 293 24.78 -22.98 -21.64
CA ALA A 293 24.20 -22.75 -22.97
C ALA A 293 23.72 -24.04 -23.65
N ASP A 294 22.61 -23.92 -24.39
CA ASP A 294 21.90 -25.01 -25.06
C ASP A 294 21.39 -26.13 -24.13
N THR A 295 21.23 -25.86 -22.83
CA THR A 295 20.66 -26.79 -21.85
C THR A 295 19.67 -26.06 -20.93
N PRO A 296 18.76 -26.78 -20.25
CA PRO A 296 17.92 -26.18 -19.20
C PRO A 296 18.67 -25.96 -17.87
N GLN A 297 19.96 -26.28 -17.77
CA GLN A 297 20.73 -26.17 -16.53
C GLN A 297 21.05 -24.71 -16.21
N ARG A 298 20.50 -24.23 -15.09
CA ARG A 298 20.71 -22.89 -14.54
C ARG A 298 20.51 -22.91 -13.03
N GLY A 299 21.05 -21.94 -12.32
CA GLY A 299 20.86 -21.80 -10.88
C GLY A 299 21.53 -20.57 -10.29
N ILE A 300 21.55 -20.50 -8.96
CA ILE A 300 22.23 -19.45 -8.19
C ILE A 300 23.19 -20.11 -7.21
N ALA A 301 24.46 -19.76 -7.27
CA ALA A 301 25.51 -20.32 -6.42
C ALA A 301 26.17 -19.21 -5.56
N PRO A 302 26.54 -19.50 -4.30
CA PRO A 302 27.21 -18.54 -3.43
C PRO A 302 28.68 -18.36 -3.83
N VAL A 303 29.22 -17.18 -3.55
CA VAL A 303 30.65 -16.89 -3.64
C VAL A 303 31.17 -16.69 -2.23
N ASP A 304 32.21 -17.44 -1.83
CA ASP A 304 32.72 -17.37 -0.46
C ASP A 304 33.53 -16.09 -0.18
N GLU A 305 33.93 -15.90 1.08
CA GLU A 305 34.75 -14.76 1.52
C GLU A 305 36.12 -14.67 0.80
N ASN A 306 36.63 -15.79 0.28
CA ASN A 306 37.89 -15.83 -0.47
C ASN A 306 37.70 -15.40 -1.92
N GLY A 307 36.48 -15.50 -2.47
CA GLY A 307 36.17 -15.31 -3.88
C GLY A 307 36.20 -16.62 -4.68
N GLU A 308 35.92 -17.75 -4.02
CA GLU A 308 35.71 -19.06 -4.63
C GLU A 308 34.23 -19.27 -4.96
N LEU A 309 33.97 -19.86 -6.12
CA LEU A 309 32.67 -20.37 -6.55
C LEU A 309 32.78 -21.87 -6.82
N THR A 310 31.86 -22.67 -6.28
CA THR A 310 31.67 -24.07 -6.70
C THR A 310 30.24 -24.27 -7.20
N ILE A 311 30.10 -24.81 -8.41
CA ILE A 311 28.82 -25.23 -8.99
C ILE A 311 28.79 -26.76 -8.97
N GLU A 312 27.84 -27.33 -8.24
CA GLU A 312 27.73 -28.77 -8.04
C GLU A 312 26.80 -29.43 -9.07
N GLY A 313 27.12 -30.66 -9.47
CA GLY A 313 26.22 -31.51 -10.27
C GLY A 313 25.98 -31.08 -11.71
N LEU A 314 26.89 -30.32 -12.33
CA LEU A 314 26.84 -29.98 -13.76
C LEU A 314 26.89 -31.24 -14.62
N ARG A 315 26.05 -31.29 -15.66
CA ARG A 315 25.98 -32.41 -16.60
C ARG A 315 26.38 -32.02 -18.01
N LEU A 316 27.18 -32.87 -18.66
CA LEU A 316 27.54 -32.75 -20.07
C LEU A 316 27.37 -34.10 -20.78
N ALA A 317 26.56 -34.12 -21.84
CA ALA A 317 26.52 -35.22 -22.79
C ALA A 317 27.78 -35.20 -23.69
N SER A 318 28.28 -36.38 -24.03
CA SER A 318 29.48 -36.53 -24.87
C SER A 318 29.24 -35.98 -26.28
N GLY A 319 30.08 -35.04 -26.73
CA GLY A 319 29.98 -34.43 -28.06
C GLY A 319 31.17 -33.54 -28.43
N ALA A 320 31.24 -33.15 -29.71
CA ALA A 320 32.37 -32.35 -30.23
C ALA A 320 32.28 -30.84 -29.93
N GLY A 321 31.11 -30.32 -29.55
CA GLY A 321 30.90 -28.89 -29.29
C GLY A 321 31.16 -28.51 -27.83
N PHE A 322 31.77 -27.33 -27.62
CA PHE A 322 31.82 -26.69 -26.31
C PHE A 322 30.45 -26.08 -25.95
N LYS A 323 30.12 -26.09 -24.66
CA LYS A 323 28.94 -25.46 -24.07
C LYS A 323 29.41 -24.36 -23.13
N ASN A 324 28.93 -23.14 -23.36
CA ASN A 324 29.34 -21.98 -22.57
C ASN A 324 28.58 -21.97 -21.24
N LEU A 325 29.30 -22.23 -20.15
CA LEU A 325 28.84 -21.87 -18.81
C LEU A 325 28.97 -20.35 -18.67
N ARG A 326 27.86 -19.66 -18.42
CA ARG A 326 27.79 -18.23 -18.16
C ARG A 326 27.51 -17.99 -16.69
N ILE A 327 28.24 -17.07 -16.07
CA ILE A 327 28.10 -16.64 -14.68
C ILE A 327 28.06 -15.10 -14.66
N ALA A 328 27.14 -14.53 -13.89
CA ALA A 328 26.95 -13.09 -13.73
C ALA A 328 26.56 -12.76 -12.27
N PRO A 329 26.68 -11.50 -11.80
CA PRO A 329 26.04 -11.09 -10.55
C PRO A 329 24.58 -11.53 -10.57
N ALA A 330 24.09 -12.15 -9.50
CA ALA A 330 22.66 -12.36 -9.39
C ALA A 330 21.96 -10.99 -9.47
N ALA A 331 20.82 -10.93 -10.15
CA ALA A 331 19.92 -9.81 -9.92
C ALA A 331 19.65 -9.76 -8.41
N HIS A 332 19.86 -8.61 -7.77
CA HIS A 332 19.49 -8.48 -6.35
C HIS A 332 17.98 -8.65 -6.27
N ALA A 333 17.55 -9.85 -5.88
CA ALA A 333 16.17 -10.21 -5.65
C ALA A 333 15.72 -9.53 -4.35
N TRP A 334 15.55 -8.21 -4.42
CA TRP A 334 14.83 -7.44 -3.41
C TRP A 334 13.49 -8.13 -3.21
N GLN A 335 13.17 -8.50 -1.97
CA GLN A 335 11.99 -9.29 -1.67
C GLN A 335 10.85 -8.42 -1.14
N LEU A 336 11.15 -7.32 -0.44
CA LEU A 336 10.16 -6.38 0.07
C LEU A 336 10.49 -4.94 -0.33
N VAL A 337 9.45 -4.12 -0.52
CA VAL A 337 9.49 -2.67 -0.36
C VAL A 337 8.62 -2.26 0.82
N TYR A 338 9.07 -1.31 1.65
CA TYR A 338 8.27 -0.80 2.78
C TYR A 338 8.66 0.64 3.17
N THR A 339 7.82 1.28 3.99
CA THR A 339 8.10 2.58 4.60
C THR A 339 8.88 2.41 5.90
N ARG A 340 9.94 3.20 6.10
CA ARG A 340 10.88 3.07 7.23
C ARG A 340 11.15 4.41 7.93
N GLN A 341 11.31 4.40 9.25
CA GLN A 341 11.66 5.59 10.04
C GLN A 341 12.53 5.22 11.26
N PRO A 342 13.54 6.02 11.65
CA PRO A 342 14.31 5.80 12.88
C PRO A 342 13.41 5.81 14.12
N ARG A 343 13.52 4.80 14.99
CA ARG A 343 12.66 4.66 16.18
C ARG A 343 13.15 5.55 17.33
N ALA A 344 12.22 6.30 17.93
CA ALA A 344 12.45 7.14 19.11
C ALA A 344 12.56 6.30 20.41
N SER A 345 13.62 5.49 20.47
CA SER A 345 13.93 4.57 21.56
C SER A 345 14.69 5.22 22.73
N GLN A 346 15.11 6.49 22.60
CA GLN A 346 15.92 7.18 23.59
C GLN A 346 15.06 7.90 24.65
N PRO A 347 15.49 7.95 25.92
CA PRO A 347 14.79 8.71 26.96
C PRO A 347 14.79 10.21 26.70
N VAL A 348 13.68 10.89 27.00
CA VAL A 348 13.58 12.36 26.86
C VAL A 348 14.16 13.01 28.13
N PRO A 349 15.26 13.78 28.05
CA PRO A 349 15.99 14.28 29.22
C PRO A 349 15.13 15.14 30.15
N GLY A 350 15.25 14.91 31.46
CA GLY A 350 14.49 15.64 32.49
C GLY A 350 13.02 15.23 32.63
N THR A 351 12.57 14.15 31.98
CA THR A 351 11.16 13.74 31.97
C THR A 351 10.94 12.27 32.39
N PRO A 352 9.69 11.85 32.68
CA PRO A 352 9.33 10.45 32.86
C PRO A 352 9.48 9.58 31.60
N VAL A 353 9.40 10.17 30.40
CA VAL A 353 9.35 9.44 29.11
C VAL A 353 10.68 8.73 28.83
N LYS A 354 10.63 7.40 28.68
CA LYS A 354 11.81 6.56 28.38
C LYS A 354 11.88 6.09 26.93
N GLU A 355 10.75 6.00 26.24
CA GLU A 355 10.68 5.81 24.79
C GLU A 355 9.53 6.64 24.21
N ALA A 356 9.81 7.57 23.29
CA ALA A 356 8.84 8.49 22.70
C ALA A 356 8.14 7.95 21.43
N ALA A 357 8.41 6.70 21.04
CA ALA A 357 7.89 6.08 19.81
C ALA A 357 6.35 6.08 19.65
N ASN A 358 5.59 6.23 20.74
CA ASN A 358 4.13 6.39 20.69
C ASN A 358 3.64 7.66 19.97
N TRP A 359 4.52 8.64 19.74
CA TRP A 359 4.19 9.91 19.10
C TRP A 359 4.91 10.11 17.75
N GLN A 360 5.41 9.03 17.14
CA GLN A 360 5.96 9.04 15.79
C GLN A 360 4.85 8.74 14.76
N HIS A 361 3.99 9.74 14.57
CA HIS A 361 2.78 9.64 13.76
C HIS A 361 3.06 9.27 12.30
N ALA A 362 2.17 8.47 11.74
CA ALA A 362 2.12 8.11 10.32
C ALA A 362 0.69 8.36 9.81
N THR A 363 0.49 8.29 8.49
CA THR A 363 -0.80 8.61 7.87
C THR A 363 -1.93 7.70 8.39
N ASP A 364 -2.92 8.32 9.01
CA ASP A 364 -4.14 7.69 9.52
C ASP A 364 -5.38 8.51 9.13
N VAL A 365 -6.59 8.06 9.50
CA VAL A 365 -7.84 8.77 9.17
C VAL A 365 -7.95 10.17 9.77
N GLY A 366 -7.29 10.43 10.90
CA GLY A 366 -7.25 11.73 11.55
C GLY A 366 -6.11 12.62 11.09
N ARG A 367 -5.03 12.02 10.57
CA ARG A 367 -3.80 12.63 10.06
C ARG A 367 -3.58 12.25 8.60
N ILE A 368 -4.44 12.76 7.73
CA ILE A 368 -4.37 12.48 6.29
C ILE A 368 -3.12 13.15 5.71
N ASN A 369 -3.07 14.49 5.72
CA ASN A 369 -2.00 15.30 5.13
C ASN A 369 -1.34 16.27 6.15
N HIS A 370 -1.37 15.95 7.44
CA HIS A 370 -0.82 16.78 8.51
C HIS A 370 -0.39 15.93 9.71
N GLY A 371 0.53 16.43 10.54
CA GLY A 371 1.06 15.69 11.70
C GLY A 371 1.82 14.44 11.26
N LEU A 372 2.63 14.54 10.20
CA LEU A 372 3.34 13.40 9.62
C LEU A 372 4.82 13.50 9.99
N ALA A 373 5.36 12.48 10.64
CA ALA A 373 6.79 12.41 10.91
C ALA A 373 7.55 11.88 9.68
N GLU A 374 8.79 12.35 9.49
CA GLU A 374 9.62 12.07 8.31
C GLU A 374 9.89 10.56 8.18
N ALA A 375 9.82 10.02 6.96
CA ALA A 375 9.99 8.60 6.67
C ALA A 375 10.59 8.36 5.29
N ASP A 376 11.34 7.27 5.15
CA ASP A 376 11.98 6.80 3.93
C ASP A 376 11.13 5.71 3.25
N VAL A 377 11.33 5.52 1.94
CA VAL A 377 10.96 4.25 1.26
C VAL A 377 12.24 3.45 1.01
N VAL A 378 12.21 2.17 1.39
CA VAL A 378 13.35 1.25 1.26
C VAL A 378 12.95 -0.06 0.58
N ILE A 379 13.92 -0.69 -0.07
CA ILE A 379 13.83 -2.07 -0.56
C ILE A 379 14.80 -2.96 0.22
N ASP A 380 14.41 -4.19 0.50
CA ASP A 380 15.09 -5.13 1.40
C ASP A 380 15.18 -6.51 0.75
N ASP A 381 16.35 -7.14 0.77
CA ASP A 381 16.58 -8.49 0.25
C ASP A 381 16.32 -9.60 1.28
N LEU A 382 15.99 -9.23 2.53
CA LEU A 382 15.79 -10.10 3.70
C LEU A 382 17.02 -10.93 4.12
N ASN A 383 18.18 -10.68 3.52
CA ASN A 383 19.47 -11.30 3.85
C ASN A 383 20.44 -10.30 4.51
N GLY A 384 19.94 -9.13 4.89
CA GLY A 384 20.67 -8.08 5.61
C GLY A 384 20.97 -6.83 4.79
N LYS A 385 20.59 -6.79 3.51
CA LYS A 385 20.83 -5.65 2.62
C LYS A 385 19.56 -4.83 2.45
N VAL A 386 19.57 -3.63 3.04
CA VAL A 386 18.49 -2.64 2.88
C VAL A 386 19.00 -1.45 2.08
N LYS A 387 18.29 -1.08 1.01
CA LYS A 387 18.59 0.09 0.18
C LYS A 387 17.49 1.14 0.31
N VAL A 388 17.88 2.36 0.66
CA VAL A 388 16.98 3.52 0.61
C VAL A 388 16.77 3.93 -0.84
N ILE A 389 15.51 3.93 -1.31
CA ILE A 389 15.14 4.43 -2.64
C ILE A 389 14.63 5.86 -2.58
N HIS A 390 14.05 6.28 -1.45
CA HIS A 390 13.80 7.69 -1.15
C HIS A 390 14.15 8.00 0.30
N ASP A 391 15.06 8.95 0.49
CA ASP A 391 15.56 9.39 1.80
C ASP A 391 14.92 10.74 2.11
N CYS A 392 14.09 10.78 3.14
CA CYS A 392 13.61 12.03 3.73
C CYS A 392 14.20 12.26 5.12
N THR A 393 14.56 11.19 5.84
CA THR A 393 15.02 11.29 7.23
C THR A 393 16.41 11.91 7.39
N HIS A 394 17.19 12.02 6.31
CA HIS A 394 18.46 12.76 6.26
C HIS A 394 18.47 13.88 5.21
N SER A 395 17.31 14.18 4.61
CA SER A 395 17.20 15.22 3.58
C SER A 395 17.32 16.63 4.18
N LYS A 396 17.70 17.59 3.33
CA LYS A 396 17.54 19.03 3.64
C LYS A 396 16.15 19.54 3.30
N GLU A 397 15.47 18.84 2.40
CA GLU A 397 14.10 19.09 2.00
C GLU A 397 13.17 18.33 2.96
N ILE A 398 12.23 19.04 3.58
CA ILE A 398 11.33 18.50 4.59
C ILE A 398 10.28 17.65 3.86
N CYS A 399 10.40 16.33 3.93
CA CYS A 399 9.52 15.42 3.21
C CYS A 399 9.14 14.15 4.01
N VAL A 400 8.17 13.43 3.49
CA VAL A 400 7.77 12.09 3.97
C VAL A 400 7.50 11.20 2.76
N ALA A 401 8.30 10.16 2.59
CA ALA A 401 8.16 9.18 1.52
C ALA A 401 7.57 7.88 2.06
N HIS A 402 6.51 7.37 1.45
CA HIS A 402 5.74 6.23 1.94
C HIS A 402 4.79 5.63 0.90
N GLU A 403 3.99 4.63 1.30
CA GLU A 403 2.81 4.14 0.55
C GLU A 403 3.17 3.50 -0.80
N ALA A 404 4.23 2.68 -0.81
CA ALA A 404 4.78 2.06 -2.01
C ALA A 404 3.96 0.87 -2.53
N ARG A 405 3.84 0.72 -3.86
CA ARG A 405 3.24 -0.43 -4.57
C ARG A 405 4.10 -0.90 -5.73
N VAL A 406 4.21 -2.21 -5.88
CA VAL A 406 4.99 -2.88 -6.93
C VAL A 406 4.11 -3.05 -8.17
N SER A 407 4.66 -2.81 -9.36
CA SER A 407 3.95 -3.00 -10.63
C SER A 407 3.63 -4.48 -10.87
N PRO A 408 2.57 -4.80 -11.65
CA PRO A 408 2.19 -6.19 -11.88
C PRO A 408 3.27 -7.07 -12.52
N ASP A 409 4.17 -6.51 -13.33
CA ASP A 409 5.34 -7.21 -13.87
C ASP A 409 6.50 -7.41 -12.87
N GLY A 410 6.40 -6.86 -11.66
CA GLY A 410 7.45 -6.89 -10.64
C GLY A 410 8.65 -5.97 -10.92
N THR A 411 8.63 -5.13 -11.97
CA THR A 411 9.83 -4.37 -12.41
C THR A 411 9.94 -2.95 -11.86
N LYS A 412 8.83 -2.37 -11.38
CA LYS A 412 8.75 -0.97 -10.91
C LYS A 412 8.06 -0.88 -9.57
N ILE A 413 8.33 0.22 -8.88
CA ILE A 413 7.65 0.61 -7.64
C ILE A 413 7.17 2.04 -7.81
N VAL A 414 5.88 2.29 -7.58
CA VAL A 414 5.30 3.63 -7.41
C VAL A 414 5.16 3.92 -5.92
N TYR A 415 5.43 5.15 -5.49
CA TYR A 415 5.28 5.58 -4.09
C TYR A 415 5.02 7.09 -4.04
N SER A 416 4.52 7.61 -2.92
CA SER A 416 4.27 9.05 -2.74
C SER A 416 5.32 9.73 -1.87
N VAL A 417 5.58 11.00 -2.16
CA VAL A 417 6.48 11.88 -1.39
C VAL A 417 5.73 13.16 -1.07
N GLY A 418 5.34 13.34 0.20
CA GLY A 418 4.72 14.57 0.68
C GLY A 418 5.76 15.58 1.14
N TYR A 419 5.57 16.86 0.82
CA TYR A 419 6.51 17.95 1.15
C TYR A 419 5.93 18.95 2.14
N GLY A 420 6.79 19.49 3.01
CA GLY A 420 6.45 20.51 4.02
C GLY A 420 7.38 21.72 3.98
N ASN A 421 6.93 22.85 4.53
CA ASN A 421 7.76 24.06 4.66
C ASN A 421 8.56 24.12 5.98
N GLU A 422 8.10 23.41 7.01
CA GLU A 422 8.67 23.47 8.35
C GLU A 422 8.46 22.16 9.12
N LEU A 423 9.25 21.97 10.18
CA LEU A 423 9.14 20.88 11.13
C LEU A 423 8.78 21.43 12.51
N THR A 424 7.62 21.05 13.03
CA THR A 424 7.11 21.51 14.34
C THR A 424 7.45 20.51 15.45
N PRO A 425 7.79 20.96 16.68
CA PRO A 425 8.08 20.06 17.80
C PRO A 425 6.83 19.34 18.31
N VAL A 426 6.90 18.01 18.48
CA VAL A 426 5.82 17.22 19.08
C VAL A 426 5.86 17.31 20.61
N ALA A 427 4.69 17.44 21.24
CA ALA A 427 4.55 17.49 22.69
C ALA A 427 3.35 16.68 23.19
N ALA A 428 3.48 16.07 24.37
CA ALA A 428 2.42 15.34 25.06
C ALA A 428 2.40 15.76 26.54
N GLU A 429 1.22 15.96 27.14
CA GLU A 429 1.05 16.47 28.52
C GLU A 429 1.89 17.74 28.82
N GLY A 430 2.11 18.60 27.81
CA GLY A 430 2.94 19.80 27.91
C GLY A 430 4.46 19.56 27.81
N VAL A 431 4.90 18.30 27.78
CA VAL A 431 6.31 17.90 27.64
C VAL A 431 6.70 17.82 26.16
N ARG A 432 7.76 18.54 25.75
CA ARG A 432 8.36 18.39 24.42
C ARG A 432 9.12 17.06 24.33
N LEU A 433 8.82 16.25 23.32
CA LEU A 433 9.29 14.86 23.23
C LEU A 433 10.63 14.68 22.51
N GLY A 434 11.26 15.77 22.05
CA GLY A 434 12.44 15.72 21.18
C GLY A 434 12.15 15.32 19.73
N LEU A 435 10.90 14.99 19.40
CA LEU A 435 10.44 14.67 18.05
C LEU A 435 10.00 15.91 17.29
N ARG A 436 9.94 15.78 15.96
CA ARG A 436 9.33 16.78 15.06
C ARG A 436 8.46 16.10 14.01
N GLU A 437 7.51 16.86 13.48
CA GLU A 437 6.60 16.43 12.41
C GLU A 437 6.27 17.59 11.46
N ILE A 438 5.82 17.23 10.26
CA ILE A 438 5.31 18.16 9.25
C ILE A 438 3.89 18.56 9.66
N PRO A 439 3.61 19.85 10.00
CA PRO A 439 2.31 20.30 10.49
C PRO A 439 1.22 20.33 9.40
N GLY A 440 1.61 20.22 8.14
CA GLY A 440 0.71 20.16 6.98
C GLY A 440 1.51 20.07 5.68
N LEU A 441 1.10 19.20 4.76
CA LEU A 441 1.71 19.08 3.44
C LEU A 441 1.34 20.28 2.55
N THR A 442 2.31 20.78 1.79
CA THR A 442 2.10 21.87 0.81
C THR A 442 1.73 21.35 -0.58
N HIS A 443 2.30 20.19 -0.92
CA HIS A 443 2.05 19.36 -2.10
C HIS A 443 2.56 17.93 -1.82
N ALA A 444 2.25 16.98 -2.68
CA ALA A 444 2.85 15.65 -2.66
C ALA A 444 2.93 15.08 -4.08
N ASP A 445 4.08 14.50 -4.43
CA ASP A 445 4.36 13.95 -5.75
C ASP A 445 4.31 12.42 -5.72
N LEU A 446 3.95 11.81 -6.86
CA LEU A 446 4.15 10.38 -7.10
C LEU A 446 5.45 10.14 -7.85
N TRP A 447 6.21 9.15 -7.40
CA TRP A 447 7.51 8.79 -7.94
C TRP A 447 7.54 7.33 -8.37
N ILE A 448 8.25 7.05 -9.46
CA ILE A 448 8.57 5.71 -9.94
C ILE A 448 10.03 5.37 -9.58
N TYR A 449 10.26 4.14 -9.14
CA TYR A 449 11.55 3.48 -9.04
C TYR A 449 11.57 2.26 -9.96
N ASP A 450 12.55 2.16 -10.85
CA ASP A 450 12.74 0.99 -11.72
C ASP A 450 13.79 0.06 -11.12
N LEU A 451 13.41 -1.19 -10.82
CA LEU A 451 14.24 -2.15 -10.09
C LEU A 451 15.42 -2.67 -10.93
N ALA A 452 15.25 -2.77 -12.24
CA ALA A 452 16.28 -3.29 -13.16
C ALA A 452 17.42 -2.28 -13.39
N THR A 453 17.08 -1.01 -13.59
CA THR A 453 18.05 0.08 -13.83
C THR A 453 18.49 0.78 -12.54
N GLY A 454 17.70 0.66 -11.47
CA GLY A 454 17.88 1.36 -10.21
C GLY A 454 17.57 2.86 -10.25
N LYS A 455 17.00 3.37 -11.36
CA LYS A 455 16.66 4.77 -11.60
C LYS A 455 15.36 5.15 -10.90
N LYS A 456 15.24 6.40 -10.44
CA LYS A 456 13.97 7.00 -9.99
C LYS A 456 13.64 8.32 -10.70
N TRP A 457 12.36 8.64 -10.80
CA TRP A 457 11.85 9.91 -11.33
C TRP A 457 10.45 10.23 -10.78
N PRO A 458 10.07 11.51 -10.62
CA PRO A 458 8.69 11.91 -10.38
C PRO A 458 7.87 11.71 -11.66
N ILE A 459 6.58 11.36 -11.51
CA ILE A 459 5.64 11.35 -12.65
C ILE A 459 5.46 12.82 -13.12
N PRO A 460 5.63 13.13 -14.42
CA PRO A 460 5.56 14.50 -14.92
C PRO A 460 4.11 15.02 -14.96
N ASN A 461 3.94 16.28 -15.37
CA ASN A 461 2.64 16.96 -15.43
C ASN A 461 1.89 17.06 -14.08
N HIS A 462 2.59 16.91 -12.96
CA HIS A 462 2.02 17.15 -11.63
C HIS A 462 1.61 18.61 -11.46
N PRO A 463 0.36 18.93 -11.08
CA PRO A 463 -0.05 20.29 -10.76
C PRO A 463 0.77 20.82 -9.57
N PRO A 464 1.34 22.05 -9.61
CA PRO A 464 2.39 22.52 -8.66
C PRO A 464 2.02 22.57 -7.16
N GLN A 465 0.79 22.20 -6.83
CA GLN A 465 0.12 22.42 -5.57
C GLN A 465 -0.88 21.30 -5.23
N ALA A 466 -0.90 20.21 -5.98
CA ALA A 466 -1.70 19.03 -5.66
C ALA A 466 -0.99 18.15 -4.61
N ILE A 467 -1.77 17.33 -3.92
CA ILE A 467 -1.29 16.30 -3.01
C ILE A 467 -1.71 14.97 -3.62
N ASP A 468 -0.83 14.34 -4.39
CA ASP A 468 -1.07 13.03 -5.02
C ASP A 468 -0.43 11.92 -4.18
N ARG A 469 -1.23 10.96 -3.70
CA ARG A 469 -0.81 9.99 -2.68
C ARG A 469 -1.49 8.63 -2.81
N GLN A 470 -1.01 7.66 -2.02
CA GLN A 470 -1.53 6.28 -1.94
C GLN A 470 -1.82 5.67 -3.32
N PRO A 471 -0.81 5.60 -4.20
CA PRO A 471 -0.96 5.01 -5.52
C PRO A 471 -1.20 3.50 -5.42
N ASP A 472 -1.76 2.90 -6.48
CA ASP A 472 -1.74 1.47 -6.78
C ASP A 472 -1.90 1.22 -8.28
N TRP A 473 -1.59 0.01 -8.76
CA TRP A 473 -1.48 -0.28 -10.20
C TRP A 473 -2.73 -0.92 -10.79
N LEU A 474 -3.30 -0.31 -11.83
CA LEU A 474 -4.36 -0.92 -12.64
C LEU A 474 -3.76 -1.90 -13.67
N ASN A 475 -2.60 -1.56 -14.22
CA ASN A 475 -1.77 -2.41 -15.07
C ASN A 475 -0.30 -1.90 -15.02
N ASN A 476 0.58 -2.32 -15.92
CA ASN A 476 2.00 -1.91 -15.89
C ASN A 476 2.27 -0.43 -16.28
N GLU A 477 1.29 0.26 -16.86
CA GLU A 477 1.44 1.62 -17.41
C GLU A 477 0.48 2.64 -16.77
N LYS A 478 -0.63 2.18 -16.16
CA LYS A 478 -1.67 3.02 -15.56
C LYS A 478 -1.86 2.72 -14.07
N ILE A 479 -1.94 3.79 -13.27
CA ILE A 479 -2.15 3.76 -11.82
C ILE A 479 -3.49 4.38 -11.42
N VAL A 480 -4.03 3.95 -10.28
CA VAL A 480 -4.99 4.69 -9.46
C VAL A 480 -4.24 5.34 -8.30
N PHE A 481 -4.70 6.49 -7.82
CA PHE A 481 -4.15 7.21 -6.67
C PHE A 481 -5.23 8.09 -6.03
N VAL A 482 -4.96 8.68 -4.87
CA VAL A 482 -5.84 9.71 -4.29
C VAL A 482 -5.24 11.09 -4.41
N SER A 483 -6.07 12.09 -4.70
CA SER A 483 -5.63 13.47 -4.89
C SER A 483 -6.67 14.52 -4.52
N ASN A 484 -6.18 15.67 -4.07
CA ASN A 484 -6.98 16.88 -3.84
C ASN A 484 -7.06 17.83 -5.06
N ARG A 485 -6.60 17.39 -6.25
CA ARG A 485 -6.66 18.12 -7.54
C ARG A 485 -8.02 18.75 -7.86
N ALA A 486 -9.12 18.20 -7.34
CA ALA A 486 -10.48 18.72 -7.53
C ALA A 486 -10.74 20.06 -6.82
N GLY A 487 -9.89 20.48 -5.88
CA GLY A 487 -10.01 21.77 -5.18
C GLY A 487 -11.17 21.88 -4.18
N VAL A 488 -11.90 20.79 -3.95
CA VAL A 488 -13.04 20.73 -3.01
C VAL A 488 -12.62 20.37 -1.59
N TYR A 489 -13.47 20.71 -0.63
CA TYR A 489 -13.37 20.38 0.79
C TYR A 489 -14.44 19.33 1.17
N PRO A 490 -14.15 18.49 2.18
CA PRO A 490 -15.14 17.55 2.67
C PRO A 490 -16.36 18.30 3.23
N PHE A 491 -17.55 17.72 3.05
CA PHE A 491 -18.81 18.20 3.59
C PHE A 491 -18.71 18.49 5.10
N LYS A 492 -19.65 19.31 5.58
CA LYS A 492 -19.56 19.91 6.91
C LYS A 492 -20.49 19.20 7.88
N ASN A 493 -19.97 18.83 9.05
CA ASN A 493 -20.77 18.20 10.10
C ASN A 493 -21.74 19.25 10.69
N PRO A 494 -23.06 19.12 10.49
CA PRO A 494 -24.01 20.14 10.92
C PRO A 494 -24.09 20.29 12.45
N PHE A 495 -23.61 19.30 13.23
CA PHE A 495 -23.50 19.40 14.70
C PHE A 495 -22.20 20.06 15.17
N GLY A 496 -21.15 20.10 14.33
CA GLY A 496 -19.88 20.76 14.70
C GLY A 496 -20.04 22.27 14.92
N MET A 497 -21.12 22.85 14.38
CA MET A 497 -21.57 24.23 14.51
C MET A 497 -22.26 24.51 15.87
N HIS A 498 -21.73 23.95 16.96
CA HIS A 498 -22.32 24.05 18.31
C HIS A 498 -21.25 24.41 19.36
N GLN A 499 -21.18 25.69 19.72
CA GLN A 499 -20.39 26.19 20.84
C GLN A 499 -21.30 26.58 22.03
N GLY A 500 -20.71 26.68 23.22
CA GLY A 500 -21.41 27.15 24.43
C GLY A 500 -22.12 26.08 25.28
N LYS A 501 -23.09 26.54 26.09
CA LYS A 501 -23.75 25.77 27.15
C LYS A 501 -25.25 25.60 26.91
N ASP A 502 -25.80 24.44 27.28
CA ASP A 502 -27.22 24.11 27.16
C ASP A 502 -28.08 24.86 28.19
N GLN A 503 -29.40 24.65 28.13
CA GLN A 503 -30.37 25.26 29.04
C GLN A 503 -30.20 24.89 30.54
N PHE A 504 -29.29 23.98 30.87
CA PHE A 504 -28.93 23.56 32.22
C PHE A 504 -27.47 23.93 32.59
N GLY A 505 -26.77 24.70 31.75
CA GLY A 505 -25.39 25.13 31.98
C GLY A 505 -24.31 24.08 31.66
N ARG A 506 -24.68 22.94 31.07
CA ARG A 506 -23.77 21.86 30.63
C ARG A 506 -23.18 22.24 29.27
N GLY A 507 -21.94 21.87 28.97
CA GLY A 507 -21.37 22.11 27.62
C GLY A 507 -22.18 21.38 26.54
N ARG A 508 -22.63 22.08 25.48
CA ARG A 508 -23.35 21.45 24.34
C ARG A 508 -22.43 20.52 23.55
N CYS A 509 -21.16 20.91 23.46
CA CYS A 509 -20.06 20.14 22.93
C CYS A 509 -19.18 19.66 24.11
N PHE A 510 -18.83 18.36 24.15
CA PHE A 510 -18.08 17.76 25.26
C PHE A 510 -16.64 18.28 25.37
N ASN A 511 -16.10 18.86 24.29
CA ASN A 511 -14.72 19.36 24.26
C ASN A 511 -14.58 20.52 23.25
N ALA A 512 -14.60 21.78 23.75
CA ALA A 512 -14.63 23.01 22.95
C ALA A 512 -13.65 23.09 21.75
N PRO A 513 -12.40 22.58 21.82
CA PRO A 513 -11.45 22.62 20.70
C PRO A 513 -11.83 21.75 19.49
N TYR A 514 -12.78 20.82 19.66
CA TYR A 514 -13.19 19.85 18.63
C TYR A 514 -14.57 20.16 18.03
N CYS A 515 -15.18 21.29 18.41
CA CYS A 515 -16.44 21.76 17.83
C CYS A 515 -16.14 22.53 16.53
N VAL A 516 -15.68 21.78 15.52
CA VAL A 516 -15.35 22.29 14.19
C VAL A 516 -16.38 21.79 13.18
N SER A 517 -16.91 22.69 12.35
CA SER A 517 -17.77 22.34 11.22
C SER A 517 -17.05 21.47 10.17
N GLN A 518 -15.72 21.60 10.09
CA GLN A 518 -14.83 20.87 9.19
C GLN A 518 -13.91 19.96 10.02
N GLU A 519 -14.15 18.65 9.97
CA GLU A 519 -13.43 17.65 10.78
C GLU A 519 -11.95 17.50 10.38
N TYR A 520 -11.60 17.86 9.14
CA TYR A 520 -10.25 17.81 8.58
C TYR A 520 -9.70 19.20 8.24
N GLY A 521 -9.12 19.87 9.24
CA GLY A 521 -8.25 21.03 9.06
C GLY A 521 -8.85 22.24 8.34
N TYR A 522 -7.97 23.13 7.89
CA TYR A 522 -8.29 24.28 7.03
C TYR A 522 -7.18 24.45 5.99
N GLY A 523 -7.52 25.02 4.83
CA GLY A 523 -6.60 25.11 3.70
C GLY A 523 -6.23 23.74 3.12
N ARG A 524 -5.16 23.70 2.32
CA ARG A 524 -4.86 22.59 1.39
C ARG A 524 -4.77 21.19 2.01
N ALA A 525 -4.15 21.06 3.17
CA ALA A 525 -4.02 19.77 3.87
C ALA A 525 -5.37 19.23 4.38
N GLY A 526 -6.42 20.06 4.40
CA GLY A 526 -7.80 19.71 4.74
C GLY A 526 -8.76 19.65 3.54
N MET A 527 -8.27 19.77 2.30
CA MET A 527 -9.05 19.50 1.10
C MET A 527 -9.40 18.02 0.98
N ALA A 528 -10.49 17.71 0.29
CA ALA A 528 -10.95 16.35 0.06
C ALA A 528 -9.97 15.60 -0.84
N MET A 529 -9.66 14.36 -0.46
CA MET A 529 -8.94 13.42 -1.31
C MET A 529 -9.97 12.65 -2.16
N GLN A 530 -9.80 12.56 -3.46
CA GLN A 530 -10.67 11.77 -4.37
C GLN A 530 -9.82 10.78 -5.15
N LEU A 531 -10.39 9.71 -5.69
CA LEU A 531 -9.71 8.77 -6.57
C LEU A 531 -9.45 9.39 -7.95
N TRP A 532 -8.22 9.25 -8.43
CA TRP A 532 -7.79 9.62 -9.77
C TRP A 532 -7.07 8.45 -10.43
N THR A 533 -7.11 8.39 -11.76
CA THR A 533 -6.23 7.49 -12.53
C THR A 533 -5.35 8.29 -13.48
N MET A 534 -4.13 7.85 -13.73
CA MET A 534 -3.27 8.40 -14.80
C MET A 534 -2.25 7.37 -15.28
N ASN A 535 -1.69 7.60 -16.46
CA ASN A 535 -0.55 6.86 -16.97
C ASN A 535 0.74 7.30 -16.24
N ILE A 536 1.75 6.43 -16.14
CA ILE A 536 3.04 6.73 -15.47
C ILE A 536 3.90 7.78 -16.19
N ASP A 537 3.50 8.20 -17.39
CA ASP A 537 4.05 9.35 -18.12
C ASP A 537 3.31 10.67 -17.84
N GLY A 538 2.39 10.67 -16.86
CA GLY A 538 1.61 11.84 -16.45
C GLY A 538 0.49 12.22 -17.43
N THR A 539 0.15 11.37 -18.40
CA THR A 539 -0.99 11.56 -19.30
C THR A 539 -2.28 10.89 -18.76
N ASP A 540 -3.43 11.22 -19.37
CA ASP A 540 -4.74 10.63 -19.04
C ASP A 540 -5.16 10.76 -17.56
N ALA A 541 -4.77 11.85 -16.89
CA ALA A 541 -5.16 12.14 -15.53
C ALA A 541 -6.67 12.47 -15.42
N ARG A 542 -7.45 11.57 -14.82
CA ARG A 542 -8.92 11.69 -14.67
C ARG A 542 -9.37 11.48 -13.23
N ASN A 543 -10.36 12.26 -12.79
CA ASN A 543 -11.05 12.05 -11.52
C ASN A 543 -12.12 10.96 -11.71
N ILE A 544 -11.97 9.84 -11.01
CA ILE A 544 -12.88 8.70 -11.14
C ILE A 544 -13.88 8.60 -9.97
N SER A 545 -13.85 9.56 -9.03
CA SER A 545 -14.78 9.63 -7.90
C SER A 545 -15.13 11.07 -7.49
N PRO A 546 -15.65 11.94 -8.38
CA PRO A 546 -15.97 13.34 -8.06
C PRO A 546 -17.04 13.50 -6.97
N HIS A 547 -17.79 12.44 -6.67
CA HIS A 547 -18.77 12.36 -5.58
C HIS A 547 -18.14 12.13 -4.19
N GLU A 548 -16.89 11.66 -4.12
CA GLU A 548 -16.27 11.30 -2.84
C GLU A 548 -15.88 12.52 -2.02
N GLN A 549 -16.15 12.44 -0.72
CA GLN A 549 -15.85 13.49 0.26
C GLN A 549 -14.47 13.31 0.88
N ASN A 550 -14.05 12.06 1.05
CA ASN A 550 -12.65 11.64 1.08
C ASN A 550 -12.57 10.17 0.68
N ALA A 551 -11.71 9.84 -0.27
CA ALA A 551 -11.22 8.50 -0.58
C ALA A 551 -9.77 8.37 -0.12
N LEU A 552 -9.41 7.24 0.51
CA LEU A 552 -8.06 6.90 0.95
C LEU A 552 -7.75 5.42 0.70
N ALA A 553 -6.46 5.11 0.56
CA ALA A 553 -5.90 3.77 0.43
C ALA A 553 -6.65 2.89 -0.59
N PRO A 554 -6.68 3.29 -1.88
CA PRO A 554 -7.11 2.40 -2.93
C PRO A 554 -6.23 1.15 -2.95
N ALA A 555 -6.85 0.02 -3.25
CA ALA A 555 -6.21 -1.23 -3.58
C ALA A 555 -6.90 -1.82 -4.82
N VAL A 556 -6.11 -2.25 -5.80
CA VAL A 556 -6.62 -2.89 -7.02
C VAL A 556 -6.68 -4.40 -6.82
N MET A 557 -7.87 -4.97 -6.96
CA MET A 557 -8.16 -6.39 -6.73
C MET A 557 -8.00 -7.21 -8.01
N SER A 558 -7.80 -8.51 -7.86
CA SER A 558 -7.66 -9.49 -8.95
C SER A 558 -8.86 -9.50 -9.90
N ASN A 559 -10.06 -9.20 -9.42
CA ASN A 559 -11.26 -9.09 -10.25
C ASN A 559 -11.37 -7.77 -11.06
N GLY A 560 -10.46 -6.81 -10.85
CA GLY A 560 -10.44 -5.51 -11.54
C GLY A 560 -11.09 -4.35 -10.77
N ASP A 561 -11.52 -4.61 -9.54
CA ASP A 561 -12.14 -3.60 -8.69
C ASP A 561 -11.10 -2.75 -7.97
N ILE A 562 -11.45 -1.49 -7.73
CA ILE A 562 -10.72 -0.56 -6.88
C ILE A 562 -11.49 -0.47 -5.56
N LEU A 563 -10.97 -1.11 -4.51
CA LEU A 563 -11.51 -0.99 -3.16
C LEU A 563 -10.77 0.11 -2.42
N TYR A 564 -11.50 0.95 -1.71
CA TYR A 564 -10.93 2.13 -1.06
C TYR A 564 -11.73 2.54 0.17
N SER A 565 -11.08 3.27 1.06
CA SER A 565 -11.70 3.77 2.29
C SER A 565 -12.39 5.10 2.02
N CYS A 566 -13.72 5.15 2.13
CA CYS A 566 -14.57 6.30 1.83
C CYS A 566 -15.16 6.92 3.11
N TRP A 567 -15.14 8.25 3.23
CA TRP A 567 -15.61 8.95 4.43
C TRP A 567 -17.08 9.33 4.38
N ASN A 568 -17.89 8.70 5.25
CA ASN A 568 -19.35 8.67 5.20
C ASN A 568 -19.98 9.30 6.45
N SER A 569 -19.80 10.61 6.61
CA SER A 569 -20.17 11.37 7.81
C SER A 569 -21.26 12.43 7.55
N HIS A 570 -21.88 12.46 6.37
CA HIS A 570 -22.90 13.45 6.00
C HIS A 570 -24.32 13.07 6.45
N GLU A 571 -25.23 14.05 6.43
CA GLU A 571 -26.59 13.91 6.93
C GLU A 571 -26.71 13.25 8.33
N ASN A 572 -27.68 12.34 8.50
CA ASN A 572 -27.90 11.60 9.74
C ASN A 572 -26.84 10.52 10.02
N LYS A 573 -25.86 10.26 9.13
CA LYS A 573 -24.79 9.26 9.37
C LYS A 573 -23.94 9.60 10.60
N ASN A 574 -23.94 10.85 11.08
CA ASN A 574 -23.29 11.24 12.33
C ASN A 574 -24.09 10.91 13.61
N PHE A 575 -25.41 10.85 13.54
CA PHE A 575 -26.29 10.59 14.70
C PHE A 575 -26.53 9.08 14.95
N ASP A 576 -25.97 8.25 14.08
CA ASP A 576 -25.80 6.82 14.27
C ASP A 576 -24.94 6.52 15.52
N ALA A 577 -25.64 6.19 16.62
CA ALA A 577 -25.07 5.73 17.89
C ALA A 577 -25.75 4.44 18.38
N TRP A 578 -25.00 3.59 19.08
CA TRP A 578 -25.51 2.34 19.69
C TRP A 578 -26.59 2.54 20.76
N SER A 579 -26.70 3.73 21.34
CA SER A 579 -27.75 4.04 22.33
C SER A 579 -28.83 4.93 21.72
N ALA A 580 -29.99 4.32 21.45
CA ALA A 580 -31.26 4.92 20.96
C ALA A 580 -31.88 5.99 21.89
N HIS A 581 -31.09 6.53 22.82
CA HIS A 581 -31.50 7.47 23.86
C HIS A 581 -30.51 8.62 24.05
N SER A 582 -29.32 8.58 23.42
CA SER A 582 -28.25 9.54 23.75
C SER A 582 -28.42 10.91 23.06
N ASN A 583 -29.07 10.97 21.90
CA ASN A 583 -29.20 12.17 21.07
C ASN A 583 -27.87 12.92 20.85
N LYS A 584 -26.76 12.16 20.78
CA LYS A 584 -25.39 12.66 20.62
C LYS A 584 -24.81 12.11 19.32
N PRO A 585 -24.20 12.93 18.46
CA PRO A 585 -23.46 12.40 17.33
C PRO A 585 -22.24 11.61 17.83
N GLN A 586 -21.83 10.63 17.03
CA GLN A 586 -20.57 9.94 17.23
C GLN A 586 -19.42 10.69 16.54
N THR A 587 -18.21 10.20 16.76
CA THR A 587 -16.98 10.80 16.26
C THR A 587 -16.88 10.69 14.74
N GLY A 588 -16.98 11.83 14.03
CA GLY A 588 -16.98 11.89 12.55
C GLY A 588 -15.77 11.21 11.90
N LYS A 589 -14.55 11.37 12.46
CA LYS A 589 -13.33 10.70 11.94
C LYS A 589 -13.34 9.17 12.02
N ASN A 590 -14.30 8.55 12.70
CA ASN A 590 -14.44 7.09 12.69
C ASN A 590 -15.39 6.59 11.59
N LYS A 591 -16.05 7.47 10.83
CA LYS A 591 -17.05 7.11 9.83
C LYS A 591 -16.39 6.77 8.48
N TRP A 592 -15.39 5.88 8.49
CA TRP A 592 -14.71 5.40 7.28
C TRP A 592 -15.19 4.00 6.93
N TRP A 593 -15.71 3.89 5.73
CA TRP A 593 -16.32 2.67 5.19
C TRP A 593 -15.41 2.15 4.08
N LEU A 594 -15.60 0.91 3.66
CA LEU A 594 -15.00 0.33 2.47
C LEU A 594 -15.99 0.50 1.31
N CYS A 595 -15.63 1.35 0.34
CA CYS A 595 -16.34 1.50 -0.92
C CYS A 595 -15.56 0.78 -2.04
N ARG A 596 -16.25 0.55 -3.16
CA ARG A 596 -15.72 -0.08 -4.37
C ARG A 596 -16.20 0.67 -5.60
N VAL A 597 -15.35 0.76 -6.62
CA VAL A 597 -15.68 1.06 -8.02
C VAL A 597 -14.95 0.07 -8.92
N ASP A 598 -15.35 -0.07 -10.18
CA ASP A 598 -14.57 -0.82 -11.17
C ASP A 598 -13.32 -0.02 -11.63
N GLY A 599 -12.46 -0.63 -12.45
CA GLY A 599 -11.31 0.03 -13.08
C GLY A 599 -11.62 1.25 -13.98
N ASN A 600 -12.88 1.51 -14.36
CA ASN A 600 -13.30 2.76 -15.02
C ASN A 600 -13.73 3.85 -14.02
N GLY A 601 -13.94 3.51 -12.74
CA GLY A 601 -14.60 4.37 -11.76
C GLY A 601 -16.13 4.30 -11.75
N ALA A 602 -16.70 3.28 -12.39
CA ALA A 602 -18.12 3.01 -12.50
C ALA A 602 -18.57 1.98 -11.45
N ASP A 603 -19.88 1.66 -11.45
CA ASP A 603 -20.47 0.57 -10.65
C ASP A 603 -20.14 0.64 -9.15
N GLN A 604 -20.27 1.86 -8.61
CA GLN A 604 -19.93 2.18 -7.23
C GLN A 604 -20.84 1.47 -6.23
N THR A 605 -20.26 0.77 -5.25
CA THR A 605 -20.97 0.09 -4.15
C THR A 605 -20.25 0.27 -2.81
N VAL A 606 -20.97 0.01 -1.71
CA VAL A 606 -20.39 -0.14 -0.36
C VAL A 606 -20.18 -1.62 -0.10
N ILE A 607 -19.02 -1.98 0.47
CA ILE A 607 -18.66 -3.36 0.80
C ILE A 607 -18.71 -3.61 2.31
N LEU A 608 -18.26 -2.65 3.13
CA LEU A 608 -18.23 -2.79 4.59
C LEU A 608 -18.31 -1.43 5.29
N ASN A 609 -19.11 -1.30 6.34
CA ASN A 609 -19.28 -0.04 7.06
C ASN A 609 -18.59 -0.01 8.42
N GLY A 610 -17.98 1.13 8.69
CA GLY A 610 -17.29 1.46 9.91
C GLY A 610 -18.13 1.83 11.13
N HIS A 611 -19.46 1.94 11.13
CA HIS A 611 -20.28 2.27 12.32
C HIS A 611 -21.64 1.53 12.30
N LYS A 612 -22.39 1.51 13.41
CA LYS A 612 -23.67 0.76 13.58
C LYS A 612 -23.60 -0.77 13.41
N THR A 613 -22.43 -1.38 13.18
CA THR A 613 -22.25 -2.84 13.08
C THR A 613 -22.72 -3.60 14.32
N THR A 614 -23.04 -4.89 14.17
CA THR A 614 -23.18 -5.75 15.35
C THR A 614 -21.83 -5.85 16.07
N THR A 615 -21.85 -5.87 17.40
CA THR A 615 -20.66 -6.07 18.22
C THR A 615 -20.08 -7.47 18.01
N LEU A 616 -18.78 -7.50 17.69
CA LEU A 616 -18.00 -8.67 17.32
C LEU A 616 -17.30 -9.23 18.55
N LYS A 617 -17.32 -10.55 18.73
CA LYS A 617 -16.84 -11.27 19.94
C LYS A 617 -15.32 -11.37 20.06
N THR A 618 -14.60 -10.24 19.95
CA THR A 618 -13.14 -10.20 19.83
C THR A 618 -12.36 -10.85 20.99
N ARG A 619 -12.95 -11.08 22.17
CA ARG A 619 -12.36 -11.87 23.26
C ARG A 619 -12.51 -13.38 23.11
N GLU A 620 -13.61 -13.86 22.51
CA GLU A 620 -13.97 -15.28 22.48
C GLU A 620 -13.03 -16.08 21.55
N TRP A 621 -12.36 -15.40 20.61
CA TRP A 621 -11.28 -15.93 19.78
C TRP A 621 -9.90 -16.00 20.49
N LEU A 622 -9.76 -15.56 21.75
CA LEU A 622 -8.48 -15.52 22.47
C LEU A 622 -8.39 -16.49 23.66
N PRO A 623 -7.16 -16.94 24.01
CA PRO A 623 -6.91 -17.72 25.23
C PRO A 623 -7.43 -17.04 26.51
N ALA A 624 -8.20 -17.79 27.30
CA ALA A 624 -8.99 -17.30 28.44
C ALA A 624 -8.23 -16.55 29.55
N ARG A 625 -6.89 -16.60 29.57
CA ARG A 625 -6.06 -15.95 30.61
C ARG A 625 -5.58 -14.53 30.23
N MET A 626 -5.82 -14.07 28.99
CA MET A 626 -5.44 -12.73 28.54
C MET A 626 -6.21 -11.61 29.27
N ARG A 627 -5.56 -10.46 29.45
CA ARG A 627 -6.08 -9.28 30.19
C ARG A 627 -6.00 -8.01 29.35
N GLY A 628 -6.64 -6.93 29.79
CA GLY A 628 -6.71 -5.66 29.05
C GLY A 628 -7.51 -5.78 27.73
N GLY A 629 -7.65 -4.68 26.99
CA GLY A 629 -8.40 -4.59 25.74
C GLY A 629 -9.92 -4.69 25.87
N GLU A 630 -10.63 -4.17 24.87
CA GLU A 630 -12.08 -4.33 24.74
C GLU A 630 -12.45 -5.84 24.70
N ALA A 631 -13.60 -6.23 25.25
CA ALA A 631 -14.03 -7.64 25.22
C ALA A 631 -14.82 -7.98 23.93
N ARG A 632 -15.47 -6.98 23.36
CA ARG A 632 -16.29 -7.01 22.15
C ARG A 632 -16.00 -5.70 21.42
N SER A 633 -15.85 -5.71 20.10
CA SER A 633 -15.57 -4.48 19.33
C SER A 633 -16.62 -4.28 18.24
N ALA A 634 -16.87 -3.03 17.87
CA ALA A 634 -17.59 -2.69 16.65
C ALA A 634 -16.57 -2.24 15.59
N LEU A 635 -16.94 -2.29 14.32
CA LEU A 635 -16.17 -1.56 13.32
C LEU A 635 -16.23 -0.05 13.61
N ARG A 636 -15.17 0.66 13.19
CA ARG A 636 -14.85 2.07 13.44
C ARG A 636 -14.20 2.64 12.17
N ALA A 637 -13.00 3.22 12.23
CA ALA A 637 -12.31 3.59 11.01
C ALA A 637 -11.80 2.34 10.28
N ILE A 638 -12.44 1.98 9.16
CA ILE A 638 -11.95 0.96 8.24
C ILE A 638 -10.92 1.61 7.32
N ARG A 639 -9.67 1.12 7.33
CA ARG A 639 -8.61 1.54 6.41
C ARG A 639 -7.60 0.42 6.16
N SER A 640 -6.70 0.63 5.21
CA SER A 640 -5.72 -0.36 4.74
C SER A 640 -6.40 -1.67 4.31
N VAL A 641 -7.04 -1.63 3.15
CA VAL A 641 -7.55 -2.82 2.47
C VAL A 641 -6.44 -3.49 1.65
N ALA A 642 -6.45 -4.82 1.62
CA ALA A 642 -5.72 -5.62 0.67
C ALA A 642 -6.48 -6.92 0.37
N GLU A 643 -6.36 -7.41 -0.85
CA GLU A 643 -6.59 -8.82 -1.15
C GLU A 643 -5.35 -9.58 -0.67
N ILE A 644 -5.50 -10.47 0.32
CA ILE A 644 -4.38 -11.28 0.85
C ILE A 644 -4.23 -12.59 0.08
N PHE A 645 -5.34 -13.11 -0.44
CA PHE A 645 -5.44 -14.22 -1.39
C PHE A 645 -6.59 -13.93 -2.35
N PRO A 646 -6.64 -14.51 -3.57
CA PRO A 646 -7.74 -14.31 -4.51
C PRO A 646 -9.14 -14.47 -3.86
N GLY A 647 -9.93 -13.38 -3.85
CA GLY A 647 -11.26 -13.35 -3.23
C GLY A 647 -11.28 -13.33 -1.69
N LYS A 648 -10.15 -13.03 -1.03
CA LYS A 648 -10.04 -12.88 0.44
C LYS A 648 -9.49 -11.50 0.78
N LEU A 649 -10.34 -10.66 1.37
CA LEU A 649 -9.97 -9.32 1.81
C LEU A 649 -9.48 -9.31 3.25
N ALA A 650 -8.54 -8.40 3.54
CA ALA A 650 -8.13 -8.02 4.88
C ALA A 650 -8.20 -6.49 5.04
N VAL A 651 -8.75 -6.00 6.16
CA VAL A 651 -8.91 -4.57 6.47
C VAL A 651 -8.53 -4.26 7.91
N SER A 652 -7.83 -3.13 8.16
CA SER A 652 -7.60 -2.62 9.52
C SER A 652 -8.86 -1.92 10.05
N ASN A 653 -9.25 -2.25 11.28
CA ASN A 653 -10.21 -1.50 12.09
C ASN A 653 -9.51 -0.81 13.25
N TYR A 654 -9.80 0.48 13.47
CA TYR A 654 -9.26 1.24 14.61
C TYR A 654 -10.08 2.49 14.95
N TYR A 655 -9.88 3.04 16.14
CA TYR A 655 -10.43 4.35 16.54
C TYR A 655 -9.54 5.49 16.02
N ARG A 656 -10.17 6.61 15.65
CA ARG A 656 -9.52 7.77 15.02
C ARG A 656 -8.24 8.22 15.73
N SER A 657 -7.38 8.88 14.96
CA SER A 657 -6.38 9.84 15.45
C SER A 657 -5.38 9.37 16.50
N ASN A 658 -5.47 8.17 17.09
CA ASN A 658 -4.70 7.83 18.29
C ASN A 658 -3.74 6.65 18.09
N HIS A 659 -3.72 6.08 16.88
CA HIS A 659 -3.19 4.73 16.59
C HIS A 659 -1.88 4.70 15.79
N VAL A 660 -1.22 5.86 15.61
CA VAL A 660 0.15 5.98 15.07
C VAL A 660 0.33 5.36 13.66
N GLY A 661 -0.76 5.39 12.87
CA GLY A 661 -0.93 4.72 11.58
C GLY A 661 -2.26 3.96 11.49
N SER A 662 -2.43 3.15 10.44
CA SER A 662 -3.62 2.34 10.16
C SER A 662 -3.60 1.01 10.92
N MET A 663 -3.54 1.09 12.26
CA MET A 663 -3.17 -0.03 13.16
C MET A 663 -4.24 -0.27 14.23
N GLY A 664 -4.76 -1.49 14.33
CA GLY A 664 -5.71 -1.88 15.38
C GLY A 664 -5.92 -3.40 15.40
N ILE A 665 -7.09 -3.84 14.93
CA ILE A 665 -7.40 -5.25 14.65
C ILE A 665 -7.58 -5.38 13.13
N ILE A 666 -6.97 -6.39 12.51
CA ILE A 666 -7.24 -6.74 11.11
C ILE A 666 -8.42 -7.72 11.08
N TYR A 667 -9.41 -7.42 10.27
CA TYR A 667 -10.52 -8.30 9.95
C TYR A 667 -10.36 -8.86 8.54
N GLY A 668 -10.59 -10.16 8.39
CA GLY A 668 -10.65 -10.86 7.10
C GLY A 668 -12.09 -11.17 6.70
N MET A 669 -12.39 -11.18 5.41
CA MET A 669 -13.69 -11.59 4.87
C MET A 669 -13.59 -12.11 3.43
N ASP A 670 -14.60 -12.87 3.01
CA ASP A 670 -14.72 -13.35 1.64
C ASP A 670 -15.24 -12.23 0.74
N TYR A 671 -14.79 -12.22 -0.52
CA TYR A 671 -15.18 -11.23 -1.51
C TYR A 671 -15.41 -11.90 -2.87
N GLY A 672 -16.56 -11.59 -3.48
CA GLY A 672 -16.98 -12.21 -4.73
C GLY A 672 -18.33 -11.70 -5.21
N GLU A 673 -18.83 -12.31 -6.28
CA GLU A 673 -20.06 -11.92 -6.97
C GLU A 673 -21.29 -12.70 -6.48
N PRO A 674 -22.48 -12.08 -6.39
CA PRO A 674 -22.72 -10.64 -6.52
C PRO A 674 -22.18 -9.87 -5.31
N HIS A 675 -21.74 -8.63 -5.51
CA HIS A 675 -21.38 -7.74 -4.40
C HIS A 675 -22.57 -7.55 -3.44
N VAL A 676 -22.43 -8.08 -2.23
CA VAL A 676 -23.40 -7.96 -1.14
C VAL A 676 -22.73 -7.34 0.08
N GLU A 677 -23.47 -6.49 0.80
CA GLU A 677 -22.96 -5.81 1.99
C GLU A 677 -22.88 -6.77 3.19
N GLY A 678 -23.81 -7.73 3.28
CA GLY A 678 -23.76 -8.79 4.28
C GLY A 678 -25.12 -9.21 4.83
N CYS A 679 -25.17 -9.57 6.11
CA CYS A 679 -26.37 -10.11 6.76
C CYS A 679 -27.46 -9.08 7.09
N SER A 680 -28.68 -9.28 6.59
CA SER A 680 -29.87 -8.52 7.04
C SER A 680 -30.30 -8.90 8.47
N THR A 681 -30.11 -10.15 8.89
CA THR A 681 -30.44 -10.65 10.23
C THR A 681 -29.21 -10.97 11.07
N ALA A 682 -29.24 -10.73 12.38
CA ALA A 682 -28.08 -11.02 13.23
C ALA A 682 -27.75 -12.52 13.30
N ARG A 683 -28.74 -13.40 13.05
CA ARG A 683 -28.54 -14.86 12.93
C ARG A 683 -27.64 -15.30 11.78
N CYS A 684 -27.56 -14.52 10.71
CA CYS A 684 -26.70 -14.83 9.57
C CYS A 684 -25.20 -14.65 9.94
N TYR A 685 -24.89 -13.89 11.00
CA TYR A 685 -23.53 -13.71 11.53
C TYR A 685 -23.35 -14.41 12.90
N PRO A 686 -22.91 -15.68 12.95
CA PRO A 686 -22.88 -16.48 14.19
C PRO A 686 -21.90 -15.97 15.26
N ASP A 687 -20.84 -15.25 14.85
CA ASP A 687 -19.82 -14.69 15.73
C ASP A 687 -20.21 -13.29 16.28
N GLY A 688 -21.44 -12.84 16.02
CA GLY A 688 -22.01 -11.63 16.60
C GLY A 688 -22.42 -11.82 18.07
N GLU A 689 -22.54 -10.70 18.80
CA GLU A 689 -23.13 -10.70 20.14
C GLU A 689 -24.64 -11.03 20.12
N ASN A 690 -25.36 -10.62 19.08
CA ASN A 690 -26.81 -10.79 18.95
C ASN A 690 -27.16 -11.91 17.96
N ALA A 691 -28.19 -12.71 18.26
CA ALA A 691 -28.74 -13.77 17.40
C ALA A 691 -30.23 -13.54 17.04
N SER A 692 -30.62 -12.27 16.91
CA SER A 692 -31.95 -11.83 16.49
C SER A 692 -32.26 -12.26 15.04
N GLY A 693 -33.45 -12.81 14.84
CA GLY A 693 -34.00 -13.12 13.51
C GLY A 693 -34.84 -11.98 12.90
N LYS A 694 -34.89 -10.80 13.52
CA LYS A 694 -35.58 -9.63 12.96
C LYS A 694 -34.73 -9.03 11.81
N PRO A 695 -35.31 -8.72 10.63
CA PRO A 695 -34.60 -7.98 9.57
C PRO A 695 -34.03 -6.64 10.06
N GLY A 696 -32.95 -6.18 9.42
CA GLY A 696 -32.17 -5.00 9.82
C GLY A 696 -31.25 -5.20 11.03
N THR A 697 -31.40 -6.28 11.82
CA THR A 697 -30.57 -6.51 13.02
C THR A 697 -29.19 -7.06 12.74
N GLY A 698 -28.94 -7.62 11.54
CA GLY A 698 -27.60 -8.08 11.13
C GLY A 698 -26.66 -6.93 10.79
N ARG A 699 -27.22 -5.72 10.57
CA ARG A 699 -26.47 -4.49 10.25
C ARG A 699 -25.58 -4.62 9.01
N TYR A 700 -25.84 -5.64 8.18
CA TYR A 700 -25.15 -5.95 6.93
C TYR A 700 -23.64 -5.99 7.14
N VAL A 701 -23.27 -6.76 8.16
CA VAL A 701 -21.93 -7.29 8.37
C VAL A 701 -21.84 -8.59 7.55
N PRO A 702 -20.82 -8.80 6.71
CA PRO A 702 -20.65 -10.05 5.97
C PRO A 702 -20.60 -11.27 6.88
N SER A 703 -21.30 -12.35 6.52
CA SER A 703 -21.34 -13.61 7.29
C SER A 703 -19.94 -14.21 7.50
N SER A 704 -19.02 -13.98 6.55
CA SER A 704 -17.62 -14.39 6.57
C SER A 704 -16.69 -13.53 7.42
N LEU A 705 -17.09 -12.34 7.89
CA LEU A 705 -16.18 -11.41 8.59
C LEU A 705 -15.59 -12.02 9.87
N ARG A 706 -14.27 -12.10 10.02
CA ARG A 706 -13.58 -12.58 11.24
C ARG A 706 -12.40 -11.69 11.59
N ALA A 707 -12.11 -11.49 12.88
CA ALA A 707 -10.83 -10.89 13.24
C ALA A 707 -9.72 -11.92 12.99
N ILE A 708 -8.78 -11.60 12.11
CA ILE A 708 -7.61 -12.46 11.82
C ILE A 708 -6.40 -12.09 12.69
N THR A 709 -6.43 -10.93 13.34
CA THR A 709 -5.49 -10.55 14.42
C THR A 709 -6.21 -10.12 15.70
N PRO A 710 -7.05 -10.99 16.31
CA PRO A 710 -7.81 -10.67 17.52
C PRO A 710 -6.93 -10.28 18.72
N TYR A 711 -5.62 -10.54 18.71
CA TYR A 711 -4.72 -10.05 19.76
C TYR A 711 -4.63 -8.51 19.83
N GLY A 712 -5.02 -7.80 18.76
CA GLY A 712 -4.92 -6.35 18.65
C GLY A 712 -5.89 -5.57 19.54
N THR A 713 -5.60 -4.27 19.75
CA THR A 713 -6.52 -3.31 20.37
C THR A 713 -6.89 -2.20 19.38
N ASP A 714 -8.16 -2.14 18.98
CA ASP A 714 -8.73 -1.19 18.01
C ASP A 714 -9.47 0.02 18.66
N GLN A 715 -9.32 0.23 19.97
CA GLN A 715 -9.98 1.29 20.72
C GLN A 715 -9.06 2.03 21.71
N ASP A 716 -9.50 3.22 22.14
CA ASP A 716 -8.98 4.05 23.24
C ASP A 716 -9.10 3.36 24.63
N ILE A 717 -8.43 2.23 24.82
CA ILE A 717 -8.45 1.41 26.04
C ILE A 717 -7.10 0.71 26.25
N ASP A 718 -6.84 0.22 27.47
CA ASP A 718 -5.69 -0.61 27.82
C ASP A 718 -5.38 -1.66 26.73
N VAL A 719 -4.10 -1.80 26.39
CA VAL A 719 -3.64 -2.84 25.45
C VAL A 719 -3.90 -4.25 25.99
N ARG A 720 -4.21 -5.21 25.09
CA ARG A 720 -4.30 -6.64 25.45
C ARG A 720 -2.95 -7.16 25.94
N ARG A 721 -2.96 -8.07 26.91
CA ARG A 721 -1.76 -8.63 27.55
C ARG A 721 -1.82 -10.14 27.72
N ASP A 722 -0.65 -10.77 27.56
CA ASP A 722 -0.44 -12.19 27.85
C ASP A 722 -0.31 -12.50 29.35
N ASN A 723 -0.10 -13.78 29.66
CA ASN A 723 0.08 -14.28 31.03
C ASN A 723 1.39 -13.81 31.69
N ARG A 724 2.32 -13.26 30.92
CA ARG A 724 3.59 -12.66 31.36
C ARG A 724 3.49 -11.13 31.46
N ASN A 725 2.27 -10.57 31.31
CA ASN A 725 1.95 -9.14 31.31
C ASN A 725 2.53 -8.33 30.13
N ARG A 726 3.03 -9.00 29.08
CA ARG A 726 3.54 -8.34 27.86
C ARG A 726 2.39 -7.76 27.05
N ALA A 727 2.56 -6.53 26.57
CA ALA A 727 1.62 -5.87 25.66
C ALA A 727 1.61 -6.57 24.28
N LEU A 728 0.45 -7.08 23.85
CA LEU A 728 0.30 -7.79 22.56
C LEU A 728 0.34 -6.84 21.36
N GLY A 729 -0.07 -5.58 21.53
CA GLY A 729 0.03 -4.55 20.51
C GLY A 729 -1.17 -4.42 19.56
N LYS A 730 -0.88 -4.03 18.32
CA LYS A 730 -1.86 -3.72 17.27
C LYS A 730 -1.37 -4.25 15.92
N ALA A 731 -2.26 -4.52 14.98
CA ALA A 731 -1.92 -4.99 13.64
C ALA A 731 -2.55 -4.11 12.55
N GLY A 732 -1.92 -4.06 11.38
CA GLY A 732 -2.47 -3.36 10.22
C GLY A 732 -1.65 -3.57 8.95
N TYR A 733 -2.06 -2.93 7.86
CA TYR A 733 -1.38 -3.00 6.56
C TYR A 733 -1.10 -4.45 6.11
N ALA A 734 -2.17 -5.22 5.92
CA ALA A 734 -2.08 -6.54 5.32
C ALA A 734 -1.63 -6.45 3.85
N ALA A 735 -0.94 -7.47 3.35
CA ALA A 735 -0.58 -7.60 1.94
C ALA A 735 -0.34 -9.08 1.56
N PRO A 736 -0.52 -9.47 0.28
CA PRO A 736 -0.24 -10.83 -0.18
C PRO A 736 1.27 -11.13 -0.15
N LEU A 737 1.62 -12.42 -0.15
CA LEU A 737 3.00 -12.94 -0.18
C LEU A 737 3.13 -13.94 -1.35
N PRO A 738 4.24 -13.95 -2.12
CA PRO A 738 4.34 -14.79 -3.31
C PRO A 738 4.58 -16.27 -2.96
N GLY A 739 4.08 -17.15 -3.83
CA GLY A 739 4.34 -18.59 -3.74
C GLY A 739 3.61 -19.33 -2.60
N THR A 740 2.52 -18.75 -2.08
CA THR A 740 1.73 -19.28 -0.96
C THR A 740 0.26 -18.86 -1.10
N ASP A 741 -0.65 -19.71 -0.62
CA ASP A 741 -2.11 -19.52 -0.61
C ASP A 741 -2.68 -19.45 0.83
N SER A 742 -1.82 -19.51 1.84
CA SER A 742 -2.18 -19.57 3.26
C SER A 742 -1.36 -18.65 4.17
N GLU A 743 -0.39 -17.92 3.63
CA GLU A 743 0.49 -17.01 4.38
C GLU A 743 0.49 -15.61 3.77
N PHE A 744 0.56 -14.58 4.61
CA PHE A 744 0.43 -13.18 4.18
C PHE A 744 1.28 -12.23 5.04
N LEU A 745 1.52 -11.02 4.56
CA LEU A 745 2.23 -9.97 5.28
C LEU A 745 1.29 -9.17 6.17
N ILE A 746 1.77 -8.76 7.35
CA ILE A 746 1.18 -7.68 8.16
C ILE A 746 2.26 -6.75 8.69
N THR A 747 1.88 -5.53 9.04
CA THR A 747 2.61 -4.74 10.04
C THR A 747 2.10 -5.08 11.44
N HIS A 748 3.00 -5.38 12.37
CA HIS A 748 2.70 -5.50 13.80
C HIS A 748 3.34 -4.35 14.56
N GLY A 749 2.54 -3.65 15.36
CA GLY A 749 2.99 -2.65 16.32
C GLY A 749 3.10 -3.28 17.70
N ARG A 750 4.30 -3.71 18.10
CA ARG A 750 4.59 -4.17 19.47
C ARG A 750 4.50 -3.01 20.45
N GLY A 751 4.05 -3.27 21.68
CA GLY A 751 3.84 -2.25 22.70
C GLY A 751 2.39 -1.77 22.77
N SER A 752 2.17 -0.49 23.08
CA SER A 752 0.84 0.13 22.96
C SER A 752 0.60 0.72 21.57
N CYS A 753 1.61 1.34 20.94
CA CYS A 753 1.47 2.09 19.68
C CYS A 753 0.23 3.01 19.70
N TYR A 754 0.18 3.85 20.74
CA TYR A 754 -1.02 4.60 21.11
C TYR A 754 -0.64 5.95 21.73
N GLU A 755 -1.06 7.05 21.12
CA GLU A 755 -0.56 8.39 21.46
C GLU A 755 -1.13 8.94 22.78
N VAL A 756 -2.26 8.41 23.26
CA VAL A 756 -2.86 8.79 24.56
C VAL A 756 -2.26 7.98 25.71
N THR A 757 -1.17 7.23 25.47
CA THR A 757 -0.35 6.63 26.54
C THR A 757 0.20 7.74 27.42
N ARG A 758 0.03 7.66 28.74
CA ARG A 758 0.48 8.73 29.64
C ARG A 758 2.01 8.83 29.67
N ILE A 759 2.56 10.02 29.90
CA ILE A 759 4.03 10.23 29.85
C ILE A 759 4.80 9.38 30.88
N HIS A 760 4.16 8.97 31.98
CA HIS A 760 4.74 8.07 32.98
C HIS A 760 4.61 6.58 32.62
N GLU A 761 3.74 6.22 31.68
CA GLU A 761 3.54 4.87 31.12
C GLU A 761 4.37 4.67 29.83
N ALA A 762 5.00 5.72 29.30
CA ALA A 762 5.88 5.69 28.14
C ALA A 762 7.27 5.09 28.45
N ASN A 763 7.27 3.83 28.92
CA ASN A 763 8.45 3.03 29.20
C ASN A 763 8.16 1.52 29.07
N ARG A 764 9.22 0.72 28.92
CA ARG A 764 9.11 -0.74 28.74
C ARG A 764 8.52 -1.50 29.93
N ALA A 765 8.71 -1.04 31.16
CA ALA A 765 8.18 -1.71 32.34
C ALA A 765 6.64 -1.69 32.35
N ALA A 766 6.04 -0.54 31.98
CA ALA A 766 4.60 -0.42 31.77
C ALA A 766 4.08 -1.36 30.67
N MET A 767 4.87 -1.67 29.65
CA MET A 767 4.52 -2.59 28.56
C MET A 767 4.87 -4.07 28.83
N GLY A 768 5.38 -4.40 30.02
CA GLY A 768 5.78 -5.76 30.39
C GLY A 768 7.09 -6.24 29.76
N GLY A 769 8.00 -5.31 29.41
CA GLY A 769 9.29 -5.55 28.76
C GLY A 769 9.31 -5.19 27.27
N GLU A 770 8.14 -5.17 26.63
CA GLU A 770 7.95 -4.74 25.24
C GLU A 770 8.26 -3.24 25.04
N PRO A 771 8.60 -2.78 23.82
CA PRO A 771 8.75 -1.35 23.51
C PRO A 771 7.45 -0.57 23.74
N THR A 772 7.49 0.76 23.81
CA THR A 772 6.25 1.58 23.89
C THR A 772 5.49 1.54 22.56
N CYS A 773 6.21 1.70 21.45
CA CYS A 773 5.78 1.30 20.12
C CYS A 773 6.97 0.78 19.31
N GLN A 774 6.74 -0.27 18.53
CA GLN A 774 7.62 -0.74 17.46
C GLN A 774 6.78 -1.36 16.33
N LYS A 775 6.56 -0.58 15.26
CA LYS A 775 6.05 -1.06 13.97
C LYS A 775 7.13 -1.89 13.26
N ALA A 776 6.84 -3.14 12.90
CA ALA A 776 7.71 -4.00 12.09
C ALA A 776 6.88 -4.95 11.20
N ILE A 777 7.51 -5.56 10.19
CA ILE A 777 6.89 -6.40 9.15
C ILE A 777 6.99 -7.88 9.53
N TYR A 778 5.86 -8.58 9.48
CA TYR A 778 5.76 -9.99 9.81
C TYR A 778 5.05 -10.79 8.73
N ARG A 779 5.51 -12.03 8.53
CA ARG A 779 4.78 -13.09 7.84
C ARG A 779 3.83 -13.76 8.82
N VAL A 780 2.55 -13.82 8.49
CA VAL A 780 1.54 -14.61 9.18
C VAL A 780 1.45 -15.98 8.52
N LYS A 781 1.36 -17.04 9.33
CA LYS A 781 1.43 -18.45 8.92
C LYS A 781 0.20 -19.28 9.33
N VAL A 782 -0.88 -18.59 9.70
CA VAL A 782 -2.16 -19.14 10.17
C VAL A 782 -3.30 -18.18 9.83
N ASP A 783 -4.52 -18.69 9.62
CA ASP A 783 -5.71 -17.87 9.34
C ASP A 783 -6.03 -16.83 10.44
N MET A 784 -5.62 -17.10 11.68
CA MET A 784 -5.88 -16.24 12.83
C MET A 784 -4.72 -16.25 13.82
N VAL A 785 -4.08 -15.09 14.00
CA VAL A 785 -3.06 -14.88 15.03
C VAL A 785 -3.74 -14.60 16.37
N THR A 786 -3.53 -15.48 17.33
CA THR A 786 -4.01 -15.35 18.71
C THR A 786 -2.90 -14.92 19.69
N ASP A 787 -1.64 -15.30 19.44
CA ASP A 787 -0.47 -14.82 20.19
C ASP A 787 0.60 -14.32 19.20
N PRO A 788 0.86 -13.00 19.14
CA PRO A 788 1.83 -12.43 18.21
C PRO A 788 3.30 -12.74 18.56
N PHE A 789 3.53 -13.42 19.68
CA PHE A 789 4.85 -13.88 20.10
C PHE A 789 5.07 -15.38 19.84
N ASP A 790 4.07 -16.09 19.31
CA ASP A 790 4.21 -17.48 18.88
C ASP A 790 4.79 -17.53 17.46
N THR A 791 6.08 -17.89 17.35
CA THR A 791 6.79 -17.95 16.06
C THR A 791 6.23 -18.99 15.08
N ARG A 792 5.28 -19.82 15.52
CA ARG A 792 4.52 -20.73 14.64
C ARG A 792 3.35 -20.02 13.95
N GLN A 793 2.81 -18.96 14.57
CA GLN A 793 1.69 -18.18 14.03
C GLN A 793 2.16 -17.01 13.16
N MET A 794 3.27 -16.35 13.55
CA MET A 794 3.88 -15.28 12.74
C MET A 794 5.38 -15.13 13.01
N GLU A 795 6.14 -14.67 12.03
CA GLU A 795 7.59 -14.46 12.13
C GLU A 795 8.01 -13.08 11.63
N LEU A 796 8.99 -12.46 12.29
CA LEU A 796 9.55 -11.16 11.91
C LEU A 796 10.33 -11.32 10.61
N MET A 797 10.03 -10.50 9.60
CA MET A 797 10.77 -10.45 8.34
C MET A 797 11.68 -9.24 8.27
N ALA A 798 11.13 -8.04 8.53
CA ALA A 798 11.84 -6.77 8.37
C ALA A 798 11.41 -5.74 9.42
N GLY A 799 12.27 -4.76 9.67
CA GLY A 799 12.17 -3.90 10.85
C GLY A 799 12.86 -4.52 12.07
N GLY A 800 13.16 -3.69 13.07
CA GLY A 800 14.01 -4.08 14.18
C GLY A 800 14.04 -3.04 15.28
N GLU A 801 14.85 -3.26 16.32
CA GLU A 801 14.81 -2.45 17.55
C GLU A 801 15.07 -0.95 17.31
N GLN A 802 15.83 -0.60 16.27
CA GLN A 802 16.17 0.77 15.88
C GLN A 802 15.20 1.42 14.89
N TRP A 803 14.24 0.68 14.32
CA TRP A 803 13.44 1.14 13.18
C TRP A 803 11.95 0.87 13.37
N HIS A 804 11.14 1.83 12.94
CA HIS A 804 9.78 1.55 12.49
C HIS A 804 9.81 1.12 11.02
N ALA A 805 9.11 0.03 10.71
CA ALA A 805 8.85 -0.45 9.35
C ALA A 805 7.35 -0.80 9.22
N TRP A 806 6.69 -0.31 8.17
CA TRP A 806 5.25 -0.56 7.92
C TRP A 806 4.88 -0.45 6.44
N ASP A 807 3.65 -0.88 6.11
CA ASP A 807 3.07 -0.92 4.76
C ASP A 807 3.98 -1.61 3.72
N ALA A 808 4.42 -2.82 4.03
CA ALA A 808 5.24 -3.62 3.12
C ALA A 808 4.44 -4.16 1.93
N ARG A 809 5.12 -4.32 0.81
CA ARG A 809 4.67 -5.12 -0.34
C ARG A 809 5.80 -6.05 -0.77
N ALA A 810 5.46 -7.28 -1.14
CA ALA A 810 6.40 -8.18 -1.77
C ALA A 810 6.76 -7.67 -3.17
N ILE A 811 8.05 -7.73 -3.50
CA ILE A 811 8.56 -7.45 -4.84
C ILE A 811 8.57 -8.77 -5.60
N ALA A 812 7.45 -9.04 -6.28
CA ALA A 812 7.24 -10.22 -7.11
C ALA A 812 6.26 -9.88 -8.24
N PRO A 813 6.28 -10.61 -9.37
CA PRO A 813 5.24 -10.53 -10.38
C PRO A 813 3.86 -10.86 -9.80
N TYR A 814 2.82 -10.18 -10.27
CA TYR A 814 1.43 -10.34 -9.83
C TYR A 814 0.94 -11.78 -9.95
N ARG A 815 1.47 -12.53 -10.93
CA ARG A 815 1.20 -13.96 -11.12
C ARG A 815 1.63 -14.83 -9.94
N GLU A 816 2.67 -14.46 -9.21
CA GLU A 816 3.12 -15.18 -8.02
C GLU A 816 2.29 -14.85 -6.77
N LEU A 817 1.57 -13.73 -6.79
CA LEU A 817 0.69 -13.25 -5.71
C LEU A 817 -0.77 -13.71 -5.91
N MET A 818 -1.28 -13.64 -7.14
CA MET A 818 -2.71 -13.79 -7.48
C MET A 818 -3.00 -14.83 -8.57
N GLY A 819 -1.98 -15.52 -9.10
CA GLY A 819 -2.15 -16.56 -10.13
C GLY A 819 -2.46 -16.06 -11.54
N GLN A 820 -2.50 -14.74 -11.77
CA GLN A 820 -2.77 -14.11 -13.08
C GLN A 820 -1.76 -12.97 -13.37
N GLU A 821 -1.51 -12.64 -14.64
CA GLU A 821 -0.46 -11.68 -15.04
C GLU A 821 -0.76 -10.22 -14.68
N LEU A 822 -2.05 -9.83 -14.67
CA LEU A 822 -2.54 -8.48 -14.40
C LEU A 822 -3.87 -8.56 -13.61
N PRO A 823 -4.28 -7.52 -12.87
CA PRO A 823 -5.67 -7.31 -12.49
C PRO A 823 -6.57 -7.37 -13.73
N LYS A 824 -7.78 -7.95 -13.62
CA LYS A 824 -8.74 -7.90 -14.74
C LYS A 824 -9.08 -6.45 -15.06
N GLN A 825 -9.32 -6.16 -16.34
CA GLN A 825 -9.73 -4.82 -16.76
C GLN A 825 -11.22 -4.87 -17.13
N PRO A 826 -12.06 -3.94 -16.62
CA PRO A 826 -13.44 -3.85 -17.09
C PRO A 826 -13.48 -3.44 -18.56
N LYS A 827 -14.63 -3.66 -19.22
CA LYS A 827 -14.85 -3.15 -20.57
C LYS A 827 -14.78 -1.62 -20.55
N SER A 828 -14.00 -1.03 -21.44
CA SER A 828 -13.95 0.43 -21.60
C SER A 828 -15.33 0.99 -21.93
N LEU A 829 -15.68 2.09 -21.27
CA LEU A 829 -16.91 2.83 -21.53
C LEU A 829 -16.74 3.79 -22.70
N ASP A 830 -17.85 4.14 -23.35
CA ASP A 830 -17.91 5.10 -24.45
C ASP A 830 -17.95 6.53 -23.87
N PRO A 831 -16.92 7.38 -24.12
CA PRO A 831 -16.84 8.72 -23.54
C PRO A 831 -17.93 9.68 -24.05
N ASP A 832 -18.52 9.39 -25.21
CA ASP A 832 -19.56 10.23 -25.83
C ASP A 832 -20.99 9.77 -25.48
N ALA A 833 -21.13 8.68 -24.73
CA ALA A 833 -22.42 8.07 -24.42
C ALA A 833 -23.06 8.58 -23.11
N ASN A 834 -24.40 8.65 -23.12
CA ASN A 834 -25.21 9.10 -22.00
C ASN A 834 -25.16 8.14 -20.78
N CYS A 835 -25.24 8.72 -19.58
CA CYS A 835 -25.36 7.98 -18.33
C CYS A 835 -26.81 7.66 -17.96
N TYR A 836 -27.08 6.44 -17.48
CA TYR A 836 -28.42 6.01 -17.05
C TYR A 836 -28.43 5.33 -15.68
N LEU A 837 -29.41 5.70 -14.86
CA LEU A 837 -29.86 4.91 -13.71
C LEU A 837 -31.04 4.03 -14.13
N GLN A 838 -31.04 2.78 -13.70
CA GLN A 838 -32.09 1.80 -13.98
C GLN A 838 -32.45 1.02 -12.71
N VAL A 839 -33.73 0.78 -12.47
CA VAL A 839 -34.22 0.04 -11.30
C VAL A 839 -35.25 -1.01 -11.72
N VAL A 840 -35.05 -2.26 -11.32
CA VAL A 840 -35.93 -3.40 -11.70
C VAL A 840 -37.34 -3.23 -11.13
N ASP A 841 -37.45 -2.97 -9.83
CA ASP A 841 -38.71 -2.61 -9.18
C ASP A 841 -38.42 -1.62 -8.04
N ALA A 842 -38.60 -0.32 -8.28
CA ALA A 842 -38.40 0.72 -7.28
C ALA A 842 -39.44 0.67 -6.14
N ARG A 843 -40.50 -0.14 -6.25
CA ARG A 843 -41.46 -0.39 -5.16
C ARG A 843 -41.01 -1.53 -4.24
N ALA A 844 -40.02 -2.34 -4.66
CA ALA A 844 -39.31 -3.30 -3.80
C ALA A 844 -38.21 -2.60 -2.99
N ALA A 845 -38.05 -3.01 -1.74
CA ALA A 845 -37.03 -2.47 -0.83
C ALA A 845 -36.63 -3.47 0.26
N GLU A 846 -35.40 -3.37 0.74
CA GLU A 846 -34.90 -4.03 1.96
C GLU A 846 -34.66 -3.00 3.09
N LEU A 847 -35.58 -2.03 3.19
CA LEU A 847 -35.52 -0.94 4.17
C LEU A 847 -36.22 -1.34 5.48
N HIS A 848 -35.42 -1.40 6.56
CA HIS A 848 -35.86 -1.79 7.90
C HIS A 848 -35.50 -0.72 8.96
N PRO A 849 -36.22 0.43 9.01
CA PRO A 849 -36.08 1.41 10.09
C PRO A 849 -36.29 0.74 11.45
N GLY A 850 -35.69 1.32 12.50
CA GLY A 850 -35.37 0.64 13.77
C GLY A 850 -36.49 -0.25 14.33
N ALA A 851 -36.15 -1.48 14.74
CA ALA A 851 -37.11 -2.52 15.13
C ALA A 851 -37.78 -2.32 16.53
N GLU A 852 -37.94 -1.07 16.93
CA GLU A 852 -38.59 -0.58 18.15
C GLU A 852 -39.89 0.16 17.80
N ARG A 853 -40.72 0.48 18.80
CA ARG A 853 -41.91 1.33 18.60
C ARG A 853 -41.48 2.78 18.42
N PHE A 854 -42.17 3.52 17.56
CA PHE A 854 -41.89 4.94 17.35
C PHE A 854 -42.10 5.76 18.64
N ASP A 855 -41.18 6.68 18.91
CA ASP A 855 -41.20 7.66 20.00
C ASP A 855 -40.60 8.98 19.48
N TRP A 856 -41.43 10.02 19.38
CA TRP A 856 -41.03 11.35 18.89
C TRP A 856 -39.89 11.97 19.73
N LYS A 857 -39.78 11.59 21.01
CA LYS A 857 -38.82 12.15 21.97
C LYS A 857 -37.49 11.42 21.98
N THR A 858 -37.46 10.11 21.69
CA THR A 858 -36.25 9.28 21.85
C THR A 858 -35.69 8.73 20.55
N ASN A 859 -36.52 8.28 19.61
CA ASN A 859 -36.05 7.59 18.39
C ASN A 859 -36.56 8.18 17.06
N PHE A 860 -37.26 9.33 17.07
CA PHE A 860 -37.61 10.09 15.86
C PHE A 860 -36.48 10.16 14.82
N PHE A 861 -35.25 10.45 15.25
CA PHE A 861 -34.07 10.57 14.38
C PHE A 861 -33.64 9.27 13.67
N GLU A 862 -34.22 8.11 14.03
CA GLU A 862 -33.86 6.78 13.51
C GLU A 862 -34.58 6.41 12.19
N HIS A 863 -35.08 7.38 11.42
CA HIS A 863 -35.53 7.23 10.02
C HIS A 863 -34.48 6.57 9.09
N CYS A 864 -33.22 6.49 9.51
CA CYS A 864 -32.09 6.00 8.73
C CYS A 864 -31.60 4.62 9.19
N THR A 865 -31.74 3.65 8.29
CA THR A 865 -31.16 2.31 8.38
C THR A 865 -29.67 2.35 8.08
N PHE A 866 -29.06 1.19 7.84
CA PHE A 866 -27.69 1.15 7.36
C PHE A 866 -27.57 1.63 5.91
N GLN A 867 -28.38 1.07 5.00
CA GLN A 867 -28.34 1.41 3.58
C GLN A 867 -28.85 2.81 3.26
N GLY A 868 -29.99 3.17 3.84
CA GLY A 868 -30.71 4.37 3.44
C GLY A 868 -31.78 4.80 4.44
N CYS A 869 -32.41 5.92 4.16
CA CYS A 869 -33.42 6.52 5.02
C CYS A 869 -34.80 6.39 4.39
N ALA A 870 -35.82 6.17 5.22
CA ALA A 870 -37.21 6.08 4.77
C ALA A 870 -38.16 6.73 5.76
N VAL A 871 -39.33 7.13 5.26
CA VAL A 871 -40.45 7.58 6.09
C VAL A 871 -40.81 6.49 7.10
N SER A 872 -40.99 6.87 8.36
CA SER A 872 -41.22 5.92 9.46
C SER A 872 -42.66 5.41 9.47
N ALA A 873 -42.94 4.44 8.60
CA ALA A 873 -44.26 3.82 8.43
C ALA A 873 -44.24 2.33 8.81
N GLU A 874 -45.16 1.92 9.69
CA GLU A 874 -45.27 0.53 10.17
C GLU A 874 -46.06 -0.39 9.24
N ASN A 875 -46.86 0.18 8.34
CA ASN A 875 -47.48 -0.58 7.26
C ASN A 875 -46.37 -1.03 6.29
N PRO A 876 -46.05 -2.34 6.19
CA PRO A 876 -44.97 -2.82 5.31
C PRO A 876 -45.27 -2.63 3.82
N ARG A 877 -46.50 -2.23 3.47
CA ARG A 877 -46.88 -1.86 2.11
C ARG A 877 -46.78 -0.36 1.84
N PHE A 878 -46.58 0.50 2.84
CA PHE A 878 -46.55 1.96 2.69
C PHE A 878 -45.61 2.42 1.57
N HIS A 879 -44.38 1.89 1.57
CA HIS A 879 -43.38 2.15 0.52
C HIS A 879 -43.95 1.81 -0.87
N ARG A 880 -44.42 0.58 -1.06
CA ARG A 880 -45.00 0.09 -2.33
C ARG A 880 -46.25 0.86 -2.76
N GLU A 881 -47.10 1.23 -1.82
CA GLU A 881 -48.40 1.89 -2.05
C GLU A 881 -48.26 3.37 -2.41
N ASN A 882 -47.19 4.05 -1.98
CA ASN A 882 -46.97 5.48 -2.24
C ASN A 882 -45.92 5.74 -3.34
N MET A 883 -45.00 4.81 -3.61
CA MET A 883 -43.88 5.03 -4.54
C MET A 883 -44.34 5.18 -6.00
N ALA A 884 -44.08 6.37 -6.56
CA ALA A 884 -44.57 6.80 -7.86
C ALA A 884 -43.46 7.24 -8.84
N ALA A 885 -42.31 7.73 -8.36
CA ALA A 885 -41.20 8.17 -9.21
C ALA A 885 -39.81 7.94 -8.58
N LEU A 886 -38.79 7.93 -9.43
CA LEU A 886 -37.38 8.11 -9.05
C LEU A 886 -37.01 9.58 -9.26
N THR A 887 -36.54 10.24 -8.20
CA THR A 887 -36.10 11.64 -8.19
C THR A 887 -34.61 11.71 -7.92
N ILE A 888 -33.93 12.62 -8.61
CA ILE A 888 -32.49 12.83 -8.46
C ILE A 888 -32.23 14.24 -7.92
N PHE A 889 -31.43 14.32 -6.86
CA PHE A 889 -30.92 15.58 -6.33
C PHE A 889 -29.48 15.80 -6.76
N LEU A 890 -29.11 17.07 -6.96
CA LEU A 890 -27.78 17.51 -7.37
C LEU A 890 -27.16 18.30 -6.20
N PRO A 891 -26.41 17.64 -5.30
CA PRO A 891 -25.71 18.31 -4.21
C PRO A 891 -24.46 19.03 -4.71
N GLU A 892 -24.27 20.28 -4.28
CA GLU A 892 -23.08 21.06 -4.54
C GLU A 892 -22.00 20.77 -3.48
N MET A 893 -20.80 20.44 -3.94
CA MET A 893 -19.63 20.20 -3.10
C MET A 893 -19.08 21.52 -2.54
N TRP A 894 -18.36 21.49 -1.42
CA TRP A 894 -17.74 22.69 -0.88
C TRP A 894 -16.44 23.01 -1.63
N ASP A 895 -16.35 24.20 -2.21
CA ASP A 895 -15.16 24.81 -2.82
C ASP A 895 -14.51 25.88 -1.90
N ILE A 896 -15.25 26.34 -0.89
CA ILE A 896 -14.83 27.36 0.08
C ILE A 896 -14.52 26.79 1.48
N THR A 897 -13.64 27.48 2.22
CA THR A 897 -13.22 27.10 3.58
C THR A 897 -14.09 27.74 4.67
N TYR A 898 -14.10 27.19 5.88
CA TYR A 898 -14.83 27.79 7.03
C TYR A 898 -14.13 29.02 7.62
N ARG A 899 -12.85 29.29 7.30
CA ARG A 899 -12.05 30.36 7.92
C ARG A 899 -11.43 31.28 6.88
N GLY A 900 -11.24 32.54 7.26
CA GLY A 900 -10.58 33.55 6.44
C GLY A 900 -11.60 34.36 5.65
N ALA A 901 -11.31 34.64 4.38
CA ALA A 901 -12.18 35.46 3.53
C ALA A 901 -13.61 34.89 3.39
N ASP A 902 -13.73 33.56 3.35
CA ASP A 902 -14.99 32.85 3.09
C ASP A 902 -15.88 32.69 4.35
N GLU A 903 -15.37 33.03 5.55
CA GLU A 903 -16.02 32.70 6.85
C GLU A 903 -17.45 33.27 6.96
N ALA A 904 -17.68 34.49 6.47
CA ALA A 904 -18.99 35.14 6.50
C ALA A 904 -19.98 34.49 5.51
N THR A 905 -19.55 34.26 4.27
CA THR A 905 -20.34 33.56 3.24
C THR A 905 -20.71 32.17 3.73
N PHE A 906 -19.73 31.39 4.20
CA PHE A 906 -19.94 30.07 4.78
C PHE A 906 -20.97 30.10 5.91
N ALA A 907 -20.85 31.03 6.87
CA ALA A 907 -21.75 31.10 8.03
C ALA A 907 -23.20 31.43 7.65
N SER A 908 -23.42 32.11 6.51
CA SER A 908 -24.75 32.45 6.02
C SER A 908 -25.46 31.31 5.27
N ILE A 909 -24.70 30.34 4.74
CA ILE A 909 -25.20 29.20 3.98
C ILE A 909 -25.44 28.03 4.94
N LEU A 910 -26.72 27.82 5.29
CA LEU A 910 -27.15 26.68 6.09
C LEU A 910 -27.97 25.72 5.24
N SER A 911 -27.45 24.49 5.09
CA SER A 911 -28.17 23.32 4.57
C SER A 911 -27.92 22.14 5.51
N ASN A 912 -28.99 21.46 5.93
CA ASN A 912 -28.91 20.39 6.91
C ASN A 912 -28.25 19.13 6.35
N THR A 913 -28.29 18.88 5.03
CA THR A 913 -27.61 17.73 4.40
C THR A 913 -26.08 17.79 4.54
N GLY A 914 -25.52 18.98 4.80
CA GLY A 914 -24.09 19.22 4.95
C GLY A 914 -23.37 19.58 3.65
N HIS A 915 -24.10 19.60 2.53
CA HIS A 915 -23.66 20.11 1.21
C HIS A 915 -23.78 21.64 1.14
N LYS A 916 -23.12 22.27 0.16
CA LYS A 916 -23.14 23.73 -0.04
C LYS A 916 -24.53 24.20 -0.50
N SER A 917 -25.13 23.48 -1.43
CA SER A 917 -26.53 23.58 -1.83
C SER A 917 -27.04 22.23 -2.35
N VAL A 918 -28.35 22.09 -2.56
CA VAL A 918 -28.98 20.89 -3.15
C VAL A 918 -30.07 21.33 -4.12
N ALA A 919 -29.86 21.07 -5.42
CA ALA A 919 -30.84 21.27 -6.48
C ALA A 919 -31.61 19.97 -6.80
N THR A 920 -32.66 20.04 -7.62
CA THR A 920 -33.40 18.86 -8.10
C THR A 920 -33.17 18.70 -9.59
N LEU A 921 -32.63 17.57 -10.06
CA LEU A 921 -32.50 17.31 -11.51
C LEU A 921 -33.89 17.10 -12.15
N GLY A 922 -34.77 16.43 -11.43
CA GLY A 922 -36.12 16.09 -11.88
C GLY A 922 -36.56 14.73 -11.35
N SER A 923 -37.76 14.30 -11.76
CA SER A 923 -38.39 13.04 -11.36
C SER A 923 -38.83 12.26 -12.59
N GLN A 924 -38.47 10.98 -12.65
CA GLN A 924 -38.91 10.04 -13.66
C GLN A 924 -40.01 9.11 -13.08
N PRO A 925 -41.24 9.13 -13.62
CA PRO A 925 -42.30 8.22 -13.19
C PRO A 925 -41.92 6.74 -13.33
N LEU A 926 -42.39 5.92 -12.40
CA LEU A 926 -42.28 4.46 -12.49
C LEU A 926 -43.28 3.88 -13.49
N GLU A 927 -42.85 2.85 -14.20
CA GLU A 927 -43.72 2.03 -15.02
C GLU A 927 -44.76 1.23 -14.19
N ALA A 928 -45.73 0.63 -14.88
CA ALA A 928 -46.78 -0.16 -14.24
C ALA A 928 -46.24 -1.37 -13.45
N ASP A 929 -45.11 -1.95 -13.87
CA ASP A 929 -44.42 -3.04 -13.18
C ASP A 929 -43.50 -2.58 -12.03
N GLY A 930 -43.34 -1.27 -11.84
CA GLY A 930 -42.44 -0.67 -10.83
C GLY A 930 -41.04 -0.38 -11.33
N SER A 931 -40.72 -0.75 -12.58
CA SER A 931 -39.42 -0.45 -13.18
C SER A 931 -39.27 1.03 -13.55
N VAL A 932 -38.02 1.49 -13.64
CA VAL A 932 -37.72 2.85 -14.11
C VAL A 932 -36.32 2.91 -14.73
N LYS A 933 -36.18 3.78 -15.72
CA LYS A 933 -34.91 4.17 -16.36
C LYS A 933 -34.88 5.69 -16.44
N MET A 934 -33.78 6.31 -16.03
CA MET A 934 -33.65 7.77 -16.01
C MET A 934 -32.27 8.15 -16.52
N GLN A 935 -32.20 9.09 -17.48
CA GLN A 935 -30.93 9.70 -17.87
C GLN A 935 -30.47 10.65 -16.76
N VAL A 936 -29.18 10.60 -16.43
CA VAL A 936 -28.55 11.46 -15.41
C VAL A 936 -27.30 12.12 -15.97
N PRO A 937 -26.84 13.27 -15.41
CA PRO A 937 -25.59 13.86 -15.81
C PRO A 937 -24.41 12.95 -15.43
N CYS A 938 -23.51 12.74 -16.37
CA CYS A 938 -22.25 12.04 -16.14
C CYS A 938 -21.30 12.90 -15.26
N GLU A 939 -20.38 12.23 -14.57
CA GLU A 939 -19.31 12.81 -13.73
C GLU A 939 -19.79 13.76 -12.61
N THR A 940 -21.10 13.84 -12.39
CA THR A 940 -21.75 14.79 -11.48
C THR A 940 -22.15 14.08 -10.18
N PRO A 941 -21.84 14.64 -9.00
CA PRO A 941 -22.37 14.17 -7.73
C PRO A 941 -23.90 14.18 -7.72
N LEU A 942 -24.52 13.07 -7.31
CA LEU A 942 -25.97 12.92 -7.26
C LEU A 942 -26.41 12.11 -6.03
N LEU A 943 -27.62 12.40 -5.54
CA LEU A 943 -28.35 11.62 -4.53
C LEU A 943 -29.64 11.08 -5.16
N MET A 944 -30.12 9.93 -4.69
CA MET A 944 -31.31 9.26 -5.22
C MET A 944 -32.42 9.24 -4.18
N ALA A 945 -33.62 9.68 -4.56
CA ALA A 945 -34.82 9.56 -3.74
C ALA A 945 -35.94 8.87 -4.51
N GLY A 946 -36.64 7.95 -3.84
CA GLY A 946 -37.93 7.45 -4.30
C GLY A 946 -39.03 8.35 -3.76
N THR A 947 -39.87 8.89 -4.65
CA THR A 947 -40.88 9.91 -4.32
C THR A 947 -42.32 9.46 -4.61
N ASP A 948 -43.26 10.12 -3.95
CA ASP A 948 -44.70 10.00 -4.21
C ASP A 948 -45.15 10.79 -5.45
N ALA A 949 -46.46 10.73 -5.75
CA ALA A 949 -47.06 11.43 -6.88
C ALA A 949 -47.06 12.97 -6.75
N ASP A 950 -46.80 13.51 -5.54
CA ASP A 950 -46.64 14.94 -5.26
C ASP A 950 -45.16 15.36 -5.24
N GLY A 951 -44.22 14.43 -5.48
CA GLY A 951 -42.78 14.66 -5.51
C GLY A 951 -42.09 14.65 -4.15
N MET A 952 -42.74 14.16 -3.09
CA MET A 952 -42.17 14.08 -1.74
C MET A 952 -41.49 12.74 -1.49
N SER A 953 -40.37 12.77 -0.76
CA SER A 953 -39.51 11.63 -0.50
C SER A 953 -40.18 10.60 0.41
N ILE A 954 -40.17 9.35 -0.03
CA ILE A 954 -40.57 8.15 0.72
C ILE A 954 -39.35 7.41 1.21
N ALA A 955 -38.33 7.30 0.36
CA ALA A 955 -37.02 6.73 0.65
C ALA A 955 -35.94 7.60 0.00
N HIS A 956 -34.79 7.72 0.65
CA HIS A 956 -33.65 8.52 0.20
C HIS A 956 -32.38 7.71 0.45
N ASP A 957 -31.69 7.38 -0.65
CA ASP A 957 -30.34 6.86 -0.63
C ASP A 957 -29.39 8.00 -0.25
N ALA A 958 -28.89 7.94 0.97
CA ALA A 958 -27.97 8.93 1.50
C ALA A 958 -26.52 8.68 1.02
N MET A 959 -26.28 7.92 -0.03
CA MET A 959 -24.96 7.80 -0.68
C MET A 959 -24.79 8.78 -1.82
N LEU A 960 -23.66 9.50 -1.79
CA LEU A 960 -23.23 10.29 -2.95
C LEU A 960 -22.74 9.36 -4.04
N HIS A 961 -23.31 9.52 -5.23
CA HIS A 961 -22.93 8.78 -6.41
C HIS A 961 -22.46 9.71 -7.52
N SER A 962 -21.74 9.17 -8.49
CA SER A 962 -21.66 9.72 -9.84
C SER A 962 -21.45 8.59 -10.84
N LEU A 963 -21.96 8.77 -12.06
CA LEU A 963 -21.76 7.81 -13.16
C LEU A 963 -20.63 8.27 -14.07
N ARG A 964 -19.90 7.34 -14.70
CA ARG A 964 -18.91 7.62 -15.75
C ARG A 964 -19.62 7.72 -17.11
N PRO A 965 -19.12 8.52 -18.07
CA PRO A 965 -19.64 8.52 -19.45
C PRO A 965 -19.80 7.09 -20.00
N GLY A 966 -20.95 6.82 -20.61
CA GLY A 966 -21.34 5.47 -21.07
C GLY A 966 -21.76 4.47 -19.99
N GLU A 967 -21.75 4.82 -18.70
CA GLU A 967 -22.22 3.94 -17.62
C GLU A 967 -23.75 3.82 -17.59
N THR A 968 -24.23 2.59 -17.42
CA THR A 968 -25.61 2.29 -17.01
C THR A 968 -25.57 1.52 -15.70
N ARG A 969 -25.98 2.16 -14.61
CA ARG A 969 -26.02 1.52 -13.28
C ARG A 969 -27.42 0.96 -13.02
N THR A 970 -27.49 -0.32 -12.65
CA THR A 970 -28.77 -1.05 -12.52
C THR A 970 -28.97 -1.60 -11.12
N CYS A 971 -30.01 -1.14 -10.43
CA CYS A 971 -30.37 -1.56 -9.08
C CYS A 971 -31.56 -2.55 -9.10
N HIS A 972 -31.67 -3.43 -8.11
CA HIS A 972 -32.83 -4.32 -7.99
C HIS A 972 -34.11 -3.62 -7.49
N GLY A 973 -33.95 -2.58 -6.68
CA GLY A 973 -35.01 -1.83 -6.00
C GLY A 973 -34.39 -0.83 -5.02
N CYS A 974 -35.18 -0.18 -4.16
CA CYS A 974 -34.68 0.75 -3.15
C CYS A 974 -33.91 0.00 -2.05
N HIS A 975 -32.58 -0.09 -2.21
CA HIS A 975 -31.68 -0.92 -1.41
C HIS A 975 -32.06 -2.42 -1.38
N ASP A 976 -32.75 -2.89 -2.42
CA ASP A 976 -33.14 -4.29 -2.55
C ASP A 976 -31.95 -5.14 -3.02
N GLY A 977 -31.72 -6.30 -2.41
CA GLY A 977 -30.65 -7.23 -2.85
C GLY A 977 -29.28 -6.96 -2.25
N HIS A 978 -29.15 -6.01 -1.33
CA HIS A 978 -27.89 -5.72 -0.65
C HIS A 978 -27.55 -6.77 0.43
N SER A 979 -28.54 -7.51 0.97
CA SER A 979 -28.24 -8.65 1.86
C SER A 979 -27.92 -9.95 1.15
N GLU A 980 -27.09 -10.77 1.80
CA GLU A 980 -26.86 -12.17 1.43
C GLU A 980 -28.18 -12.95 1.32
N GLU A 981 -29.08 -12.80 2.30
CA GLU A 981 -30.36 -13.51 2.31
C GLU A 981 -31.28 -13.04 1.17
N ARG A 982 -31.19 -11.78 0.73
CA ARG A 982 -32.00 -11.24 -0.37
C ARG A 982 -31.39 -11.56 -1.74
N ALA A 983 -30.10 -11.37 -1.94
CA ALA A 983 -29.41 -11.73 -3.19
C ALA A 983 -29.66 -13.21 -3.57
N ALA A 984 -29.53 -14.13 -2.60
CA ALA A 984 -29.82 -15.56 -2.79
C ALA A 984 -31.26 -15.84 -3.25
N ARG A 985 -32.24 -14.99 -2.88
CA ARG A 985 -33.64 -15.09 -3.33
C ARG A 985 -33.86 -14.52 -4.74
N LEU A 986 -33.07 -13.53 -5.16
CA LEU A 986 -33.21 -12.85 -6.46
C LEU A 986 -32.63 -13.65 -7.63
N LYS A 987 -31.63 -14.52 -7.38
CA LYS A 987 -31.08 -15.55 -8.29
C LYS A 987 -30.46 -15.09 -9.62
N LYS A 988 -30.57 -13.82 -9.99
CA LYS A 988 -30.05 -13.22 -11.23
C LYS A 988 -29.52 -11.81 -10.97
N PRO A 989 -28.46 -11.36 -11.67
CA PRO A 989 -27.98 -9.98 -11.64
C PRO A 989 -29.09 -8.95 -11.96
N ALA A 990 -28.92 -7.72 -11.46
CA ALA A 990 -29.90 -6.65 -11.68
C ALA A 990 -30.11 -6.34 -13.16
N ILE A 991 -29.03 -6.29 -13.94
CA ILE A 991 -29.07 -6.05 -15.40
C ILE A 991 -29.89 -7.11 -16.16
N GLU A 992 -29.74 -8.39 -15.82
CA GLU A 992 -30.54 -9.47 -16.42
C GLU A 992 -32.03 -9.38 -16.07
N ARG A 993 -32.34 -9.00 -14.83
CA ARG A 993 -33.72 -8.81 -14.38
C ARG A 993 -34.35 -7.57 -15.02
N PHE A 994 -33.57 -6.50 -15.21
CA PHE A 994 -34.03 -5.26 -15.83
C PHE A 994 -34.37 -5.44 -17.31
N ALA A 995 -33.63 -6.29 -18.05
CA ALA A 995 -33.90 -6.57 -19.46
C ALA A 995 -35.31 -7.14 -19.76
N ALA A 996 -36.05 -7.59 -18.74
CA ALA A 996 -37.41 -8.12 -18.85
C ALA A 996 -38.52 -7.15 -18.38
N THR A 997 -38.18 -5.90 -18.02
CA THR A 997 -39.14 -4.90 -17.52
C THR A 997 -39.70 -4.01 -18.62
N LEU A 998 -40.76 -3.26 -18.30
CA LEU A 998 -41.31 -2.23 -19.19
C LEU A 998 -40.30 -1.11 -19.51
N ALA A 999 -39.48 -0.71 -18.52
CA ALA A 999 -38.47 0.35 -18.69
C ALA A 999 -37.19 -0.10 -19.46
N ALA A 1000 -37.06 -1.39 -19.81
CA ALA A 1000 -35.86 -1.91 -20.49
C ALA A 1000 -35.52 -1.15 -21.79
N ASN A 1001 -36.53 -0.98 -22.64
CA ASN A 1001 -36.41 -0.44 -24.00
C ASN A 1001 -36.80 1.04 -24.10
N THR A 1002 -36.94 1.76 -22.98
CA THR A 1002 -37.18 3.21 -22.98
C THR A 1002 -35.88 3.99 -23.08
N TYR A 1003 -35.93 5.21 -23.61
CA TYR A 1003 -34.77 6.11 -23.67
C TYR A 1003 -35.22 7.53 -23.29
N PRO A 1004 -35.57 7.77 -22.01
CA PRO A 1004 -36.01 9.09 -21.58
C PRO A 1004 -34.85 10.09 -21.69
N PRO A 1005 -35.15 11.35 -22.08
CA PRO A 1005 -34.16 12.41 -22.15
C PRO A 1005 -33.71 12.83 -20.75
N LEU A 1006 -32.55 13.48 -20.66
CA LEU A 1006 -32.09 14.15 -19.44
C LEU A 1006 -33.14 15.16 -18.95
N PRO A 1007 -33.64 15.04 -17.71
CA PRO A 1007 -34.59 16.01 -17.16
C PRO A 1007 -33.98 17.41 -16.99
N VAL A 1008 -34.83 18.44 -17.02
CA VAL A 1008 -34.41 19.83 -16.84
C VAL A 1008 -34.26 20.12 -15.36
N ALA A 1009 -33.03 20.40 -14.94
CA ALA A 1009 -32.72 20.71 -13.54
C ALA A 1009 -33.45 21.97 -13.05
N GLU A 1010 -34.00 21.86 -11.85
CA GLU A 1010 -34.65 22.94 -11.12
C GLU A 1010 -33.73 23.49 -10.02
N PRO A 1011 -33.73 24.81 -9.78
CA PRO A 1011 -32.84 25.45 -8.81
C PRO A 1011 -33.12 24.99 -7.37
N PRO A 1012 -32.15 25.13 -6.45
CA PRO A 1012 -32.36 24.87 -5.03
C PRO A 1012 -33.52 25.69 -4.46
N VAL A 1013 -34.39 25.06 -3.68
CA VAL A 1013 -35.48 25.74 -2.97
C VAL A 1013 -34.94 26.27 -1.65
N THR A 1014 -34.92 27.59 -1.48
CA THR A 1014 -34.49 28.26 -0.24
C THR A 1014 -35.67 28.75 0.59
N PHE A 1015 -35.41 29.17 1.82
CA PHE A 1015 -36.44 29.76 2.67
C PHE A 1015 -37.09 31.02 2.06
N ALA A 1016 -36.42 31.73 1.15
CA ALA A 1016 -37.01 32.87 0.44
C ALA A 1016 -38.23 32.49 -0.42
N ALA A 1017 -38.32 31.23 -0.90
CA ALA A 1017 -39.50 30.72 -1.59
C ALA A 1017 -40.63 30.28 -0.63
N VAL A 1018 -40.26 29.86 0.60
CA VAL A 1018 -41.20 29.36 1.62
C VAL A 1018 -41.79 30.48 2.47
N GLN A 1019 -41.01 31.51 2.82
CA GLN A 1019 -41.45 32.63 3.65
C GLN A 1019 -42.78 33.24 3.18
N PRO A 1020 -42.97 33.63 1.89
CA PRO A 1020 -44.21 34.27 1.46
C PRO A 1020 -45.44 33.37 1.62
N ILE A 1021 -45.26 32.04 1.53
CA ILE A 1021 -46.35 31.08 1.72
C ILE A 1021 -46.79 31.11 3.20
N LEU A 1022 -45.84 31.06 4.13
CA LEU A 1022 -46.13 31.13 5.57
C LEU A 1022 -46.78 32.46 5.96
N GLU A 1023 -46.27 33.58 5.43
CA GLU A 1023 -46.80 34.91 5.73
C GLU A 1023 -48.21 35.13 5.15
N ASN A 1024 -48.49 34.65 3.92
CA ASN A 1024 -49.79 34.83 3.29
C ASN A 1024 -50.85 33.82 3.75
N ARG A 1025 -50.47 32.57 4.02
CA ARG A 1025 -51.40 31.47 4.36
C ARG A 1025 -51.57 31.29 5.86
N CYS A 1026 -50.48 31.38 6.64
CA CYS A 1026 -50.51 31.04 8.06
C CYS A 1026 -50.66 32.26 8.98
N ALA A 1027 -50.03 33.40 8.67
CA ALA A 1027 -49.97 34.56 9.59
C ALA A 1027 -51.32 35.25 9.87
N GLY A 1028 -52.33 34.97 9.06
CA GLY A 1028 -53.72 35.35 9.31
C GLY A 1028 -54.25 34.83 10.65
N CYS A 1029 -53.91 33.59 11.01
CA CYS A 1029 -54.30 32.96 12.27
C CYS A 1029 -53.12 32.84 13.25
N HIS A 1030 -51.92 32.52 12.77
CA HIS A 1030 -50.70 32.35 13.56
C HIS A 1030 -49.88 33.63 13.58
N LYS A 1031 -50.16 34.54 14.54
CA LYS A 1031 -49.51 35.87 14.58
C LYS A 1031 -47.99 35.84 14.78
N ASP A 1032 -47.46 34.69 15.15
CA ASP A 1032 -46.06 34.30 15.27
C ASP A 1032 -45.49 33.62 14.00
N MET A 1033 -46.19 33.66 12.86
CA MET A 1033 -45.70 33.20 11.55
C MET A 1033 -45.41 34.35 10.55
N THR A 1034 -45.02 35.53 11.05
CA THR A 1034 -44.50 36.66 10.25
C THR A 1034 -42.99 36.82 10.41
N ASN A 1035 -42.27 37.20 9.36
CA ASN A 1035 -40.82 37.47 9.41
C ASN A 1035 -40.47 38.93 9.77
N HIS A 1036 -41.39 39.66 10.42
CA HIS A 1036 -41.21 41.03 10.91
C HIS A 1036 -40.04 41.25 11.89
N ASP A 1037 -39.35 40.20 12.33
CA ASP A 1037 -38.18 40.25 13.23
C ASP A 1037 -36.95 39.53 12.66
N GLY A 1038 -37.03 38.97 11.44
CA GLY A 1038 -35.99 38.14 10.82
C GLY A 1038 -35.90 36.70 11.32
N LEU A 1039 -36.72 36.28 12.30
CA LEU A 1039 -36.64 34.98 12.96
C LEU A 1039 -37.60 33.92 12.41
N LEU A 1040 -38.31 34.13 11.29
CA LEU A 1040 -39.31 33.15 10.85
C LEU A 1040 -38.66 31.83 10.42
N TYR A 1041 -37.49 31.89 9.78
CA TYR A 1041 -36.68 30.71 9.48
C TYR A 1041 -36.29 29.99 10.77
N SER A 1042 -35.73 30.70 11.74
CA SER A 1042 -35.30 30.13 13.02
C SER A 1042 -36.44 29.57 13.86
N ARG A 1043 -37.64 30.14 13.76
CA ARG A 1043 -38.84 29.55 14.35
C ARG A 1043 -39.18 28.24 13.65
N ILE A 1044 -39.35 28.21 12.33
CA ILE A 1044 -39.87 27.02 11.63
C ILE A 1044 -38.84 25.89 11.53
N ALA A 1045 -37.62 26.20 11.11
CA ALA A 1045 -36.59 25.23 10.74
C ALA A 1045 -35.68 24.81 11.91
N GLN A 1046 -35.68 25.54 13.02
CA GLN A 1046 -34.63 25.44 14.04
C GLN A 1046 -35.21 25.40 15.46
N ASP A 1047 -34.43 24.86 16.40
CA ASP A 1047 -34.86 24.66 17.79
C ASP A 1047 -34.77 25.97 18.63
N PHE A 1048 -35.08 27.11 18.03
CA PHE A 1048 -34.88 28.45 18.61
C PHE A 1048 -35.93 28.79 19.69
N GLU A 1049 -37.19 28.39 19.49
CA GLU A 1049 -38.34 28.93 20.23
C GLU A 1049 -39.42 27.90 20.62
N GLN A 1050 -39.18 26.61 20.35
CA GLN A 1050 -40.25 25.67 19.96
C GLN A 1050 -40.66 24.60 20.99
N HIS A 1051 -39.91 24.46 22.09
CA HIS A 1051 -40.28 23.52 23.16
C HIS A 1051 -41.33 24.13 24.11
N ASP A 1052 -42.61 23.88 23.82
CA ASP A 1052 -43.73 24.05 24.77
C ASP A 1052 -43.70 22.94 25.85
N TRP A 1053 -42.54 22.75 26.50
CA TRP A 1053 -42.34 21.76 27.56
C TRP A 1053 -42.22 22.46 28.90
N ALA A 1054 -43.03 22.07 29.89
CA ALA A 1054 -43.08 22.69 31.22
C ALA A 1054 -41.74 22.71 32.00
N TRP A 1055 -40.73 21.95 31.53
CA TRP A 1055 -39.39 21.83 32.12
C TRP A 1055 -38.27 22.48 31.28
N ALA A 1056 -38.57 22.99 30.07
CA ALA A 1056 -37.61 23.67 29.21
C ALA A 1056 -37.88 25.18 29.19
N ARG A 1057 -36.82 26.01 29.21
CA ARG A 1057 -36.93 27.47 29.07
C ARG A 1057 -36.60 27.86 27.64
N LYS A 1058 -37.43 28.70 27.01
CA LYS A 1058 -37.06 29.41 25.77
C LYS A 1058 -35.74 30.16 25.99
N GLN A 1059 -34.81 30.06 25.04
CA GLN A 1059 -33.45 30.59 25.18
C GLN A 1059 -33.15 31.52 24.00
N PRO A 1060 -32.69 32.76 24.22
CA PRO A 1060 -31.89 33.43 23.19
C PRO A 1060 -30.60 32.60 23.02
N GLY A 1061 -30.36 32.09 21.82
CA GLY A 1061 -29.13 31.38 21.47
C GLY A 1061 -27.88 32.26 21.56
N ILE A 1062 -26.73 31.62 21.38
CA ILE A 1062 -25.45 32.12 21.88
C ILE A 1062 -24.49 32.30 20.70
N GLY A 1063 -24.39 33.52 20.17
CA GLY A 1063 -23.46 33.84 19.09
C GLY A 1063 -22.83 35.22 19.21
N GLN A 1064 -21.62 35.39 18.66
CA GLN A 1064 -21.08 36.72 18.35
C GLN A 1064 -21.76 37.25 17.09
N LEU A 1065 -22.96 37.77 17.30
CA LEU A 1065 -23.66 38.67 16.40
C LEU A 1065 -22.73 39.81 15.95
N ARG A 1066 -22.62 40.02 14.62
CA ARG A 1066 -21.73 41.01 14.02
C ARG A 1066 -22.50 42.02 13.18
N THR A 1067 -23.19 41.59 12.14
CA THR A 1067 -23.88 42.48 11.18
C THR A 1067 -25.36 42.63 11.54
N VAL A 1068 -25.92 43.85 11.57
CA VAL A 1068 -27.37 44.03 11.80
C VAL A 1068 -28.14 43.52 10.59
N GLU A 1069 -29.13 42.65 10.80
CA GLU A 1069 -30.07 42.22 9.75
C GLU A 1069 -31.46 42.81 9.96
N HIS A 1070 -31.84 43.14 11.20
CA HIS A 1070 -33.15 43.70 11.50
C HIS A 1070 -33.16 44.61 12.75
N VAL A 1071 -34.25 45.35 12.98
CA VAL A 1071 -34.45 46.13 14.22
C VAL A 1071 -35.81 45.80 14.83
N LEU A 1072 -35.79 45.07 15.92
CA LEU A 1072 -36.99 44.58 16.60
C LEU A 1072 -37.62 45.66 17.48
N VAL A 1073 -38.90 45.92 17.22
CA VAL A 1073 -39.76 46.78 18.02
C VAL A 1073 -40.22 46.02 19.27
N ARG A 1074 -39.48 46.14 20.39
CA ARG A 1074 -39.88 45.58 21.69
C ARG A 1074 -40.96 46.41 22.39
N ASN A 1075 -40.97 47.72 22.14
CA ASN A 1075 -42.08 48.62 22.46
C ASN A 1075 -42.21 49.63 21.31
N ALA A 1076 -43.42 49.79 20.79
CA ALA A 1076 -43.71 50.66 19.66
C ALA A 1076 -43.74 52.17 20.01
N GLY A 1077 -43.79 52.50 21.30
CA GLY A 1077 -43.90 53.89 21.76
C GLY A 1077 -45.09 54.65 21.16
N ARG A 1078 -45.04 55.99 21.15
CA ARG A 1078 -46.04 56.90 20.58
C ARG A 1078 -45.37 58.18 20.08
N GLY A 1079 -46.02 58.92 19.17
CA GLY A 1079 -45.55 60.22 18.67
C GLY A 1079 -44.53 60.20 17.52
N TYR A 1080 -44.10 59.01 17.07
CA TYR A 1080 -43.19 58.84 15.94
C TYR A 1080 -43.87 59.07 14.58
N ALA A 1081 -43.06 59.33 13.55
CA ALA A 1081 -43.48 59.55 12.17
C ALA A 1081 -42.75 58.62 11.16
N ALA A 1082 -43.39 58.37 10.02
CA ALA A 1082 -42.74 57.67 8.91
C ALA A 1082 -41.61 58.52 8.31
N GLY A 1083 -40.47 57.89 8.04
CA GLY A 1083 -39.26 58.55 7.52
C GLY A 1083 -38.24 58.97 8.59
N GLU A 1084 -38.58 58.95 9.87
CA GLU A 1084 -37.62 59.21 10.96
C GLU A 1084 -36.52 58.14 10.98
N LYS A 1085 -35.27 58.59 11.14
CA LYS A 1085 -34.09 57.73 11.05
C LYS A 1085 -33.84 57.00 12.36
N LEU A 1086 -33.18 55.85 12.27
CA LEU A 1086 -32.69 55.12 13.42
C LEU A 1086 -31.24 55.51 13.71
N VAL A 1087 -30.95 55.68 15.00
CA VAL A 1087 -29.61 55.91 15.52
C VAL A 1087 -29.08 54.59 16.10
N PHE A 1088 -27.99 54.12 15.51
CA PHE A 1088 -27.24 52.96 15.97
C PHE A 1088 -25.92 53.43 16.59
N PRO A 1089 -25.34 52.65 17.53
CA PRO A 1089 -23.93 52.82 17.91
C PRO A 1089 -22.98 52.72 16.69
N PRO A 1090 -21.69 53.09 16.84
CA PRO A 1090 -20.70 52.95 15.77
C PRO A 1090 -20.60 51.50 15.26
N GLY A 1091 -20.59 51.34 13.93
CA GLY A 1091 -20.64 50.04 13.23
C GLY A 1091 -21.21 50.13 11.80
N GLY A 1092 -21.91 51.22 11.49
CA GLY A 1092 -22.33 51.56 10.12
C GLY A 1092 -23.76 51.15 9.74
N ALA A 1093 -24.52 50.59 10.68
CA ALA A 1093 -25.95 50.30 10.48
C ALA A 1093 -26.75 51.57 10.18
N VAL A 1094 -27.76 51.46 9.29
CA VAL A 1094 -28.67 52.56 8.93
C VAL A 1094 -30.06 51.99 8.72
N GLY A 1095 -31.09 52.70 9.19
CA GLY A 1095 -32.48 52.32 9.03
C GLY A 1095 -33.42 53.48 9.31
N ARG A 1096 -34.72 53.27 9.06
CA ARG A 1096 -35.78 54.27 9.26
C ARG A 1096 -37.12 53.63 9.59
N ILE A 1097 -38.00 54.39 10.23
CA ILE A 1097 -39.41 54.02 10.40
C ILE A 1097 -40.11 54.11 9.03
N VAL A 1098 -40.84 53.07 8.66
CA VAL A 1098 -41.61 53.01 7.41
C VAL A 1098 -43.06 53.42 7.64
N SER A 1099 -43.67 52.95 8.71
CA SER A 1099 -45.08 53.21 9.01
C SER A 1099 -45.35 53.30 10.52
N VAL A 1100 -46.37 54.09 10.87
CA VAL A 1100 -46.81 54.33 12.25
C VAL A 1100 -48.33 54.22 12.36
N GLY A 1101 -48.82 53.85 13.55
CA GLY A 1101 -50.24 53.83 13.88
C GLY A 1101 -50.80 55.22 14.16
N ALA A 1102 -52.13 55.32 14.33
CA ALA A 1102 -52.86 56.58 14.50
C ALA A 1102 -52.44 57.46 15.71
N LYS A 1103 -51.60 56.96 16.63
CA LYS A 1103 -50.99 57.74 17.73
C LYS A 1103 -49.46 57.82 17.61
N GLY A 1104 -48.91 57.70 16.40
CA GLY A 1104 -47.48 57.66 16.13
C GLY A 1104 -46.76 56.46 16.74
N GLN A 1105 -47.43 55.30 16.84
CA GLN A 1105 -46.79 54.08 17.36
C GLN A 1105 -46.06 53.37 16.22
N ILE A 1106 -44.79 53.02 16.39
CA ILE A 1106 -43.99 52.36 15.35
C ILE A 1106 -44.65 51.04 14.93
N ARG A 1107 -44.91 50.89 13.63
CA ARG A 1107 -45.50 49.66 13.05
C ARG A 1107 -44.50 48.86 12.23
N GLU A 1108 -43.64 49.54 11.49
CA GLU A 1108 -42.70 48.92 10.58
C GLU A 1108 -41.41 49.73 10.54
N ILE A 1109 -40.29 49.02 10.51
CA ILE A 1109 -38.94 49.57 10.37
C ILE A 1109 -38.28 48.92 9.15
N ARG A 1110 -37.57 49.73 8.37
CA ARG A 1110 -36.68 49.24 7.30
C ARG A 1110 -35.24 49.49 7.68
N LEU A 1111 -34.45 48.43 7.71
CA LEU A 1111 -33.01 48.52 7.70
C LEU A 1111 -32.56 48.83 6.26
N GLU A 1112 -31.77 49.88 6.09
CA GLU A 1112 -31.23 50.34 4.80
C GLU A 1112 -29.82 49.80 4.57
N ARG A 1113 -29.07 49.54 5.66
CA ARG A 1113 -27.74 48.92 5.64
C ARG A 1113 -27.45 48.23 6.96
N GLY A 1114 -26.86 47.03 6.89
CA GLY A 1114 -26.60 46.18 8.05
C GLY A 1114 -25.55 46.74 9.01
N GLY A 1115 -24.28 46.81 8.61
CA GLY A 1115 -23.19 47.35 9.43
C GLY A 1115 -22.79 46.43 10.60
N ASP A 1116 -21.53 46.51 11.02
CA ASP A 1116 -20.83 45.44 11.72
C ASP A 1116 -20.38 45.81 13.14
N GLY A 1117 -20.15 44.80 13.97
CA GLY A 1117 -19.63 44.95 15.35
C GLY A 1117 -20.70 45.09 16.44
N TYR A 1118 -21.98 44.87 16.12
CA TYR A 1118 -23.10 45.09 17.03
C TYR A 1118 -23.39 43.89 17.94
N LYS A 1119 -23.36 44.11 19.25
CA LYS A 1119 -23.81 43.09 20.22
C LYS A 1119 -25.29 42.72 20.00
N PRO A 1120 -25.70 41.50 20.38
CA PRO A 1120 -27.11 41.12 20.42
C PRO A 1120 -27.97 42.12 21.17
N MET A 1121 -29.14 42.44 20.61
CA MET A 1121 -30.14 43.27 21.26
C MET A 1121 -29.62 44.67 21.63
N THR A 1122 -28.59 45.16 20.94
CA THR A 1122 -28.05 46.52 21.11
C THR A 1122 -29.19 47.51 20.95
N ARG A 1123 -29.37 48.42 21.92
CA ARG A 1123 -30.42 49.44 21.87
C ARG A 1123 -30.24 50.31 20.61
N VAL A 1124 -31.33 50.46 19.87
CA VAL A 1124 -31.45 51.37 18.73
C VAL A 1124 -32.37 52.49 19.18
N GLU A 1125 -32.04 53.72 18.79
CA GLU A 1125 -32.84 54.90 19.09
C GLU A 1125 -33.44 55.46 17.81
N VAL A 1126 -34.39 56.38 17.93
CA VAL A 1126 -34.97 57.09 16.77
C VAL A 1126 -34.51 58.54 16.86
N ASP A 1127 -34.02 59.07 15.75
CA ASP A 1127 -33.71 60.48 15.57
C ASP A 1127 -35.03 61.27 15.44
N THR A 1128 -35.63 61.59 16.59
CA THR A 1128 -36.92 62.28 16.70
C THR A 1128 -36.92 63.29 17.84
N ALA A 1129 -37.72 64.34 17.70
CA ALA A 1129 -38.04 65.31 18.74
C ALA A 1129 -39.49 65.15 19.28
N ALA A 1130 -40.27 64.21 18.75
CA ALA A 1130 -41.70 64.07 19.02
C ALA A 1130 -42.13 62.69 19.55
N GLY A 1131 -41.38 61.63 19.21
CA GLY A 1131 -41.67 60.27 19.65
C GLY A 1131 -41.07 59.91 21.01
N ASP A 1132 -41.84 59.23 21.86
CA ASP A 1132 -41.41 58.74 23.18
C ASP A 1132 -41.83 57.27 23.43
N GLY A 1133 -41.06 56.60 24.30
CA GLY A 1133 -41.35 55.28 24.83
C GLY A 1133 -41.06 54.10 23.90
N ALA A 1134 -40.48 54.31 22.71
CA ALA A 1134 -40.04 53.18 21.89
C ALA A 1134 -38.85 52.44 22.53
N HIS A 1135 -38.87 51.12 22.42
CA HIS A 1135 -37.75 50.27 22.77
C HIS A 1135 -37.43 49.44 21.53
N LEU A 1136 -36.41 49.89 20.79
CA LEU A 1136 -35.92 49.24 19.58
C LEU A 1136 -34.59 48.57 19.88
N VAL A 1137 -34.35 47.40 19.30
CA VAL A 1137 -33.11 46.65 19.50
C VAL A 1137 -32.62 46.06 18.19
N ALA A 1138 -31.33 46.22 17.92
CA ALA A 1138 -30.66 45.66 16.76
C ALA A 1138 -30.63 44.13 16.88
N MET A 1139 -31.07 43.50 15.80
CA MET A 1139 -31.00 42.07 15.56
C MET A 1139 -30.01 41.81 14.45
N THR A 1140 -29.25 40.75 14.60
CA THR A 1140 -27.95 40.61 13.98
C THR A 1140 -27.77 39.16 13.50
N ASP A 1141 -26.80 38.94 12.62
CA ASP A 1141 -26.66 37.83 11.67
C ASP A 1141 -26.26 36.42 12.17
N TYR A 1142 -25.59 36.30 13.32
CA TYR A 1142 -24.89 35.06 13.73
C TYR A 1142 -25.54 34.27 14.89
N PHE A 1143 -26.38 33.29 14.59
CA PHE A 1143 -27.05 32.46 15.60
C PHE A 1143 -26.55 31.01 15.67
N ASP A 1144 -26.01 30.62 16.82
CA ASP A 1144 -25.56 29.25 17.10
C ASP A 1144 -26.71 28.44 17.71
N LEU A 1145 -27.11 27.36 17.04
CA LEU A 1145 -28.44 26.75 17.17
C LEU A 1145 -28.39 25.36 17.81
N PRO A 1146 -29.45 24.89 18.50
CA PRO A 1146 -29.38 23.62 19.23
C PRO A 1146 -29.47 22.36 18.36
N ARG A 1147 -30.17 22.45 17.21
CA ARG A 1147 -30.41 21.34 16.26
C ARG A 1147 -30.71 21.88 14.85
N PRO A 1148 -29.89 21.57 13.84
CA PRO A 1148 -30.38 21.35 12.48
C PRO A 1148 -31.17 20.02 12.39
N TYR A 1149 -31.82 19.76 11.25
CA TYR A 1149 -32.63 18.56 10.94
C TYR A 1149 -33.97 18.33 11.66
N SER A 1150 -34.26 19.01 12.77
CA SER A 1150 -35.54 18.81 13.47
C SER A 1150 -36.02 20.06 14.20
N SER A 1151 -37.28 20.41 13.98
CA SER A 1151 -38.06 21.25 14.90
C SER A 1151 -39.34 20.52 15.28
N LYS A 1152 -40.33 21.22 15.87
CA LYS A 1152 -41.69 20.69 16.01
C LYS A 1152 -42.38 20.56 14.63
N TRP A 1153 -41.94 21.35 13.66
CA TRP A 1153 -42.61 21.52 12.36
C TRP A 1153 -41.93 20.79 11.21
N VAL A 1154 -40.60 20.65 11.24
CA VAL A 1154 -39.82 19.99 10.18
C VAL A 1154 -39.04 18.78 10.68
N ALA A 1155 -38.97 17.76 9.83
CA ALA A 1155 -38.26 16.50 10.01
C ALA A 1155 -37.21 16.32 8.90
N LYS A 1156 -36.58 15.13 8.80
CA LYS A 1156 -35.76 14.79 7.61
C LYS A 1156 -36.59 14.72 6.33
N PHE A 1157 -37.84 14.26 6.41
CA PHE A 1157 -38.74 14.14 5.27
C PHE A 1157 -39.95 15.07 5.41
N ALA A 1158 -40.38 15.68 4.31
CA ALA A 1158 -41.64 16.42 4.24
C ALA A 1158 -42.81 15.57 4.73
N ARG A 1159 -42.82 14.28 4.36
CA ARG A 1159 -43.86 13.33 4.77
C ARG A 1159 -43.87 12.99 6.26
N ASP A 1160 -42.77 13.24 7.00
CA ASP A 1160 -42.71 13.14 8.47
C ASP A 1160 -42.83 14.51 9.17
N SER A 1161 -43.06 15.60 8.43
CA SER A 1161 -43.05 16.98 8.93
C SER A 1161 -44.44 17.54 9.19
N LEU A 1162 -44.73 17.93 10.43
CA LEU A 1162 -46.01 18.54 10.80
C LEU A 1162 -46.35 19.80 9.98
N LEU A 1163 -45.37 20.60 9.57
CA LEU A 1163 -45.58 21.77 8.69
C LEU A 1163 -46.25 21.37 7.38
N TYR A 1164 -45.73 20.33 6.75
CA TYR A 1164 -46.21 19.84 5.46
C TYR A 1164 -47.59 19.19 5.63
N TRP A 1165 -47.81 18.41 6.70
CA TRP A 1165 -49.14 17.88 7.03
C TRP A 1165 -50.16 19.00 7.22
N LYS A 1166 -49.78 20.08 7.91
CA LYS A 1166 -50.65 21.25 8.16
C LYS A 1166 -50.90 22.09 6.90
N CYS A 1167 -49.98 22.08 5.93
CA CYS A 1167 -50.21 22.64 4.61
C CYS A 1167 -51.23 21.82 3.82
N VAL A 1168 -51.00 20.50 3.68
CA VAL A 1168 -51.83 19.56 2.88
C VAL A 1168 -53.16 19.22 3.55
N GLY A 1169 -53.30 19.48 4.86
CA GLY A 1169 -54.52 19.27 5.64
C GLY A 1169 -54.72 17.85 6.18
N LYS A 1170 -53.69 16.98 6.12
CA LYS A 1170 -53.72 15.58 6.61
C LYS A 1170 -52.31 15.07 6.95
N ARG A 1171 -52.21 14.00 7.75
CA ARG A 1171 -50.96 13.24 7.95
C ARG A 1171 -50.47 12.58 6.66
N MET A 1172 -49.16 12.53 6.47
CA MET A 1172 -48.51 12.00 5.26
C MET A 1172 -47.52 10.85 5.54
N ASP A 1173 -47.26 10.55 6.82
CA ASP A 1173 -46.35 9.49 7.29
C ASP A 1173 -46.96 8.08 7.29
N GLY A 1174 -48.28 7.98 7.06
CA GLY A 1174 -49.02 6.72 7.15
C GLY A 1174 -49.33 6.26 8.58
N ARG A 1175 -49.09 7.13 9.58
CA ARG A 1175 -49.44 6.90 10.99
C ARG A 1175 -50.76 7.59 11.35
N THR A 1176 -51.30 7.29 12.52
CA THR A 1176 -52.49 7.98 13.08
C THR A 1176 -52.17 8.55 14.45
N ASP A 1177 -52.80 9.66 14.84
CA ASP A 1177 -52.61 10.29 16.17
C ASP A 1177 -52.82 9.31 17.33
N ALA A 1178 -53.79 8.39 17.20
CA ALA A 1178 -54.08 7.38 18.23
C ALA A 1178 -53.09 6.20 18.28
N GLN A 1179 -52.13 6.11 17.35
CA GLN A 1179 -51.21 4.96 17.24
C GLN A 1179 -50.16 4.95 18.36
N TYR A 1180 -49.69 6.13 18.79
CA TYR A 1180 -48.60 6.28 19.74
C TYR A 1180 -48.83 7.43 20.73
N PRO A 1181 -48.84 7.19 22.06
CA PRO A 1181 -49.09 8.21 23.08
C PRO A 1181 -47.93 9.21 23.28
N ASN A 1182 -46.88 9.07 22.48
CA ASN A 1182 -45.61 9.77 22.50
C ASN A 1182 -45.19 10.22 21.08
N ASP A 1183 -46.09 10.20 20.10
CA ASP A 1183 -45.90 10.82 18.78
C ASP A 1183 -46.28 12.32 18.81
N ILE A 1184 -46.04 13.01 17.70
CA ILE A 1184 -46.61 14.33 17.43
C ILE A 1184 -47.99 14.15 16.78
N ASP A 1185 -49.02 14.72 17.39
CA ASP A 1185 -50.38 14.69 16.83
C ASP A 1185 -50.52 15.68 15.69
N PHE A 1186 -51.21 15.28 14.63
CA PHE A 1186 -51.79 16.23 13.68
C PHE A 1186 -52.98 16.95 14.32
N GLY A 1187 -53.83 16.24 15.06
CA GLY A 1187 -55.01 16.79 15.72
C GLY A 1187 -56.15 17.12 14.75
N PRO A 1188 -56.99 18.12 15.06
CA PRO A 1188 -58.12 18.49 14.20
C PRO A 1188 -57.71 18.86 12.77
N ALA A 1189 -58.65 18.67 11.84
CA ALA A 1189 -58.53 19.10 10.45
C ALA A 1189 -58.10 20.57 10.37
N HIS A 1190 -57.14 20.85 9.50
CA HIS A 1190 -56.45 22.13 9.43
C HIS A 1190 -56.40 22.59 7.98
N ASP A 1191 -57.32 23.46 7.61
CA ASP A 1191 -57.30 24.13 6.32
C ASP A 1191 -56.28 25.28 6.38
N SER A 1192 -55.24 25.19 5.55
CA SER A 1192 -54.20 26.21 5.42
C SER A 1192 -54.58 27.31 4.41
N GLY A 1193 -55.59 27.07 3.57
CA GLY A 1193 -55.87 27.89 2.39
C GLY A 1193 -54.72 27.93 1.37
N ALA A 1194 -53.72 27.05 1.49
CA ALA A 1194 -52.60 26.93 0.55
C ALA A 1194 -52.96 26.03 -0.63
N THR A 1195 -52.36 26.31 -1.78
CA THR A 1195 -52.48 25.47 -2.98
C THR A 1195 -51.59 24.22 -2.88
N PRO A 1196 -51.90 23.14 -3.62
CA PRO A 1196 -51.02 21.97 -3.69
C PRO A 1196 -49.58 22.34 -4.08
N GLN A 1197 -49.39 23.28 -5.01
CA GLN A 1197 -48.09 23.75 -5.47
C GLN A 1197 -47.31 24.50 -4.36
N GLU A 1198 -47.99 25.32 -3.55
CA GLU A 1198 -47.38 25.97 -2.38
C GLU A 1198 -46.93 24.92 -1.34
N CYS A 1199 -47.72 23.86 -1.12
CA CYS A 1199 -47.30 22.77 -0.24
C CYS A 1199 -46.13 21.96 -0.81
N GLN A 1200 -46.09 21.72 -2.13
CA GLN A 1200 -44.96 21.07 -2.80
C GLN A 1200 -43.66 21.89 -2.66
N VAL A 1201 -43.72 23.22 -2.72
CA VAL A 1201 -42.55 24.11 -2.44
C VAL A 1201 -42.06 23.93 -1.00
N ILE A 1202 -42.97 23.93 -0.01
CA ILE A 1202 -42.61 23.67 1.40
C ILE A 1202 -41.97 22.29 1.55
N GLY A 1203 -42.54 21.26 0.93
CA GLY A 1203 -42.05 19.89 1.04
C GLY A 1203 -40.68 19.69 0.39
N ARG A 1204 -40.45 20.23 -0.82
CA ARG A 1204 -39.14 20.19 -1.48
C ARG A 1204 -38.07 20.96 -0.72
N TRP A 1205 -38.41 22.08 -0.11
CA TRP A 1205 -37.50 22.80 0.79
C TRP A 1205 -37.07 21.92 1.98
N ILE A 1206 -37.99 21.13 2.55
CA ILE A 1206 -37.67 20.19 3.63
C ILE A 1206 -36.76 19.06 3.12
N ASP A 1207 -37.18 18.36 2.07
CA ASP A 1207 -36.46 17.18 1.54
C ASP A 1207 -35.06 17.51 0.99
N THR A 1208 -34.83 18.73 0.48
CA THR A 1208 -33.51 19.19 0.02
C THR A 1208 -32.60 19.72 1.13
N GLY A 1209 -33.01 19.59 2.40
CA GLY A 1209 -32.17 19.94 3.56
C GLY A 1209 -32.45 21.30 4.20
N ILE A 1210 -33.63 21.89 3.97
CA ILE A 1210 -34.12 23.08 4.69
C ILE A 1210 -33.18 24.28 4.44
N GLN A 1211 -32.89 24.55 3.16
CA GLN A 1211 -31.85 25.51 2.75
C GLN A 1211 -32.25 26.95 3.12
N HIS A 1212 -31.36 27.68 3.80
CA HIS A 1212 -31.65 29.06 4.24
C HIS A 1212 -31.42 30.09 3.13
N ARG A 1213 -30.16 30.23 2.70
CA ARG A 1213 -29.65 31.15 1.67
C ARG A 1213 -28.73 30.36 0.74
N LEU A 1214 -28.51 30.89 -0.47
CA LEU A 1214 -27.49 30.41 -1.38
C LEU A 1214 -26.22 31.29 -1.27
N PRO A 1215 -25.06 30.79 -1.76
CA PRO A 1215 -23.79 31.54 -1.78
C PRO A 1215 -23.85 32.89 -2.51
#